data_AF-A0A3D3GF57-F1
#
_entry.id   AF-A0A3D3GF57-F1
#
_cell.length_a   1.000
_cell.length_b   1.000
_cell.length_c   1.000
_cell.angle_alpha   90.00
_cell.angle_beta   90.00
_cell.angle_gamma   90.00
#
_symmetry.space_group_name_H-M   'P 1'
#
loop_
_entity.id
_entity.type
_entity.pdbx_description
1 polymer ?
#
loop_
_entity_poly.entity_id
_entity_poly.type
_entity_poly.pdbx_seq_one_letter_code
_entity_poly.pdbx_strand_id
1 'polypeptide(L)'
;MRDVRDSYCWLLVWSLVTIASIVSGCSPKIISDKLAAQTEGTEVGAQDTTPPVLTTIDDGSITLSLSTSPSFSWVSATETGSGLLRYELSIGTAPGLTDVAGWRDAGTGTSGQISGLSLSYGTTYYTNLRAVDLAYNTSAAISGDGWQPTPAVETGALPVSVPEAFPYQGQASVDYENAPPVYSLQDSTCTGLSIDSSTGLVSGILTAVDGESCSYKVRATMDAVTTTSNALTVNVGPSLNFSFNTDTLYLRKGDPAQQLVLNLSSPAPFSSRISYSLYSDQTENEFLGELDGLATRGYIDISSGQSSVSLDLRVPLGSSLTDGTYQTFKIDTGTKESKPSALLGLHSDPVPEFDLIAAGADHTCGIDEGRLYCWGSDSSGQLGNGATTGNVTSPTQIGASTTWTAVAAGLSHTCGINGGKLYCWGYDAFGQVGNGAATGDVISPNQIGASTTWSAVTAGLFHTCGINGGTLYCWGDDVYGQVGNGATTNIVTSPPPIGASTTWDAIAAGTNHTCGIDGGTLYCWGFDIYGQVGNGATTGNVISPTQIGASTTWSAVTAGADHTCGIDGGMLYCWGSDGAGQMGNGATTGNVISPTQIGASTTWSAIAAGSFHACGIDEGRLYCWGMDSHGQVGNGATTGDVTSPTQIGASTTWSAIATGFHHTCGMDGGTLNCWGDDDNGQVGNGATTGNVISPSRIGASMAWSAVTTGSSHTCGIDEGKLYCWGMDSYGQVGNGAETGDVISPSRIGALTTWNTIAAGPFHTCGIAEGKLYCWGFDGTGELGNGATTGSVASPSQIGASTAWGAVTIGSSHTCGIDEGKLYCWGDDGSGQVGNGATTGNVISPTQIGASTTWSAVTAGSSHTCGIDGGKLYCWGSDGAGQVGNGATTGNVISPSQIGASTTWSAIAAGANHTCGIDGGKLYCWGYDSYGQLGNGAPTGDVTVPAQVGASTTWTAIAAGASHTCGIDGGRLYCWGFDFYGQVGNGATIGNVISPAPIGASMTWSVLAAGASHTCGIDGGKLYCWGSDRSGQCAKNISPIAPLLILSRD
;
A
#
# COMPACT_ATOMS: atom_id res chain seq x y z
N MET A 1 -41.26 11.16 35.35
CA MET A 1 -40.50 12.38 35.70
C MET A 1 -39.68 12.07 36.93
N ARG A 2 -38.35 12.19 37.00
CA ARG A 2 -37.21 12.28 36.05
C ARG A 2 -36.00 12.03 36.99
N ASP A 3 -35.42 10.85 37.05
CA ASP A 3 -34.33 10.26 36.21
C ASP A 3 -32.90 10.53 36.71
N VAL A 4 -32.03 9.51 36.47
CA VAL A 4 -30.57 9.40 36.67
C VAL A 4 -30.03 9.03 38.08
N ARG A 5 -29.10 8.06 38.11
CA ARG A 5 -28.22 7.63 39.23
C ARG A 5 -26.83 7.22 38.67
N ASP A 6 -25.76 7.84 39.16
CA ASP A 6 -24.62 7.29 39.94
C ASP A 6 -24.23 5.79 39.77
N SER A 7 -22.96 5.33 39.85
CA SER A 7 -21.61 5.93 40.01
C SER A 7 -20.51 4.83 39.94
N TYR A 8 -19.21 5.14 39.69
CA TYR A 8 -18.10 4.15 39.72
C TYR A 8 -16.71 4.71 40.14
N CYS A 9 -15.80 3.85 40.65
CA CYS A 9 -14.40 4.14 41.00
C CYS A 9 -13.46 2.89 41.15
N TRP A 10 -12.21 3.01 40.65
CA TRP A 10 -10.91 2.54 41.19
C TRP A 10 -10.59 1.06 41.61
N LEU A 11 -9.83 0.38 40.73
CA LEU A 11 -8.52 -0.28 40.99
C LEU A 11 -8.43 -1.58 41.87
N LEU A 12 -7.20 -1.97 42.26
CA LEU A 12 -6.70 -3.25 42.84
C LEU A 12 -6.45 -4.38 41.79
N VAL A 13 -5.66 -5.44 42.00
CA VAL A 13 -5.03 -6.03 43.22
C VAL A 13 -3.64 -6.69 42.92
N TRP A 14 -2.92 -7.21 43.94
CA TRP A 14 -1.51 -7.71 43.88
C TRP A 14 -1.27 -8.83 44.94
N SER A 15 -0.23 -9.70 44.98
CA SER A 15 0.99 -9.87 44.14
C SER A 15 1.64 -11.28 44.31
N LEU A 16 2.43 -11.71 43.31
CA LEU A 16 3.57 -12.66 43.32
C LEU A 16 3.43 -14.21 43.34
N VAL A 17 4.53 -14.84 42.88
CA VAL A 17 4.70 -16.16 42.26
C VAL A 17 5.72 -17.02 43.03
N THR A 18 5.60 -18.37 43.07
CA THR A 18 6.69 -19.33 42.73
C THR A 18 6.39 -20.84 42.96
N ILE A 19 6.64 -21.61 41.89
CA ILE A 19 7.34 -22.92 41.82
C ILE A 19 6.72 -24.18 42.45
N ALA A 20 6.43 -25.11 41.52
CA ALA A 20 6.04 -26.50 41.64
C ALA A 20 6.97 -27.44 42.45
N SER A 21 6.43 -28.61 42.84
CA SER A 21 6.93 -29.94 42.39
C SER A 21 6.14 -31.14 42.99
N ILE A 22 5.69 -32.07 42.12
CA ILE A 22 5.55 -33.53 42.33
C ILE A 22 4.56 -33.96 43.46
N VAL A 23 3.43 -34.64 43.18
CA VAL A 23 3.30 -36.10 42.92
C VAL A 23 2.03 -36.39 42.08
N SER A 24 2.10 -37.46 41.27
CA SER A 24 1.10 -38.08 40.39
C SER A 24 -0.32 -38.35 40.94
N GLY A 25 -1.34 -38.33 40.04
CA GLY A 25 -2.50 -39.23 40.14
C GLY A 25 -3.85 -38.78 39.53
N CYS A 26 -4.19 -39.30 38.33
CA CYS A 26 -5.53 -39.49 37.77
C CYS A 26 -6.55 -38.32 37.63
N SER A 27 -6.78 -37.95 36.35
CA SER A 27 -8.09 -37.72 35.70
C SER A 27 -9.07 -36.62 36.21
N PRO A 28 -9.39 -35.61 35.38
CA PRO A 28 -10.37 -34.57 35.73
C PRO A 28 -11.83 -34.97 35.44
N LYS A 29 -12.75 -34.66 36.35
CA LYS A 29 -14.18 -34.53 36.06
C LYS A 29 -14.83 -33.42 36.90
N ILE A 30 -15.47 -32.48 36.20
CA ILE A 30 -16.55 -31.59 36.66
C ILE A 30 -16.15 -30.48 37.66
N ILE A 31 -15.96 -29.26 37.12
CA ILE A 31 -16.37 -28.01 37.76
C ILE A 31 -17.13 -27.19 36.72
N SER A 32 -18.45 -27.07 36.88
CA SER A 32 -19.27 -25.97 36.37
C SER A 32 -20.67 -26.13 36.95
N ASP A 33 -20.86 -25.77 38.22
CA ASP A 33 -22.21 -25.42 38.69
C ASP A 33 -22.20 -24.62 39.99
N LYS A 34 -23.04 -23.58 40.00
CA LYS A 34 -23.33 -22.54 41.02
C LYS A 34 -22.58 -21.20 40.87
N LEU A 35 -23.24 -20.25 40.18
CA LEU A 35 -24.13 -19.34 40.90
C LEU A 35 -25.20 -18.69 39.99
N ALA A 36 -26.40 -19.26 39.98
CA ALA A 36 -27.62 -18.54 39.65
C ALA A 36 -28.75 -19.05 40.55
N ALA A 37 -29.25 -18.20 41.45
CA ALA A 37 -30.47 -18.46 42.20
C ALA A 37 -31.11 -17.13 42.63
N GLN A 38 -32.42 -17.06 42.42
CA GLN A 38 -33.35 -15.96 42.72
C GLN A 38 -33.31 -14.80 41.69
N THR A 39 -34.46 -14.35 41.14
CA THR A 39 -35.83 -14.46 41.70
C THR A 39 -36.90 -14.74 40.62
N GLU A 40 -37.77 -15.71 40.93
CA GLU A 40 -39.19 -15.91 40.54
C GLU A 40 -39.74 -15.31 39.22
N GLY A 41 -40.38 -16.14 38.38
CA GLY A 41 -41.23 -15.59 37.31
C GLY A 41 -41.99 -16.51 36.36
N THR A 42 -41.55 -17.76 36.11
CA THR A 42 -42.28 -18.70 35.21
C THR A 42 -41.92 -20.16 35.47
N GLU A 43 -42.76 -21.08 34.98
CA GLU A 43 -42.73 -22.51 35.29
C GLU A 43 -41.42 -23.21 34.89
N VAL A 44 -40.89 -24.04 35.78
CA VAL A 44 -39.74 -24.91 35.50
C VAL A 44 -40.19 -26.06 34.61
N GLY A 45 -40.02 -25.88 33.30
CA GLY A 45 -40.02 -27.00 32.35
C GLY A 45 -38.96 -28.02 32.74
N ALA A 46 -39.28 -29.31 32.62
CA ALA A 46 -38.40 -30.39 33.05
C ALA A 46 -37.03 -30.31 32.35
N GLN A 47 -35.95 -30.48 33.11
CA GLN A 47 -34.60 -30.58 32.56
C GLN A 47 -34.50 -31.88 31.75
N ASP A 48 -34.31 -31.74 30.44
CA ASP A 48 -34.21 -32.88 29.54
C ASP A 48 -32.92 -33.67 29.82
N THR A 49 -33.10 -34.96 30.10
CA THR A 49 -32.03 -35.92 30.41
C THR A 49 -32.15 -37.17 29.53
N THR A 50 -32.98 -37.11 28.49
CA THR A 50 -33.25 -38.22 27.56
C THR A 50 -32.51 -37.99 26.24
N PRO A 51 -31.40 -38.72 25.97
CA PRO A 51 -30.68 -38.54 24.71
C PRO A 51 -31.54 -38.89 23.49
N PRO A 52 -31.31 -38.24 22.33
CA PRO A 52 -31.98 -38.59 21.08
C PRO A 52 -31.80 -40.07 20.73
N VAL A 53 -32.83 -40.68 20.14
CA VAL A 53 -32.80 -42.09 19.73
C VAL A 53 -32.60 -42.19 18.22
N LEU A 54 -31.47 -42.81 17.83
CA LEU A 54 -31.17 -43.19 16.45
C LEU A 54 -31.62 -44.64 16.17
N THR A 55 -32.00 -44.91 14.92
CA THR A 55 -32.48 -46.22 14.48
C THR A 55 -31.52 -46.90 13.50
N THR A 56 -31.29 -46.28 12.33
CA THR A 56 -30.48 -46.83 11.23
C THR A 56 -29.77 -45.72 10.47
N ILE A 57 -28.53 -46.01 10.04
CA ILE A 57 -27.77 -45.26 9.04
C ILE A 57 -27.51 -46.18 7.85
N ASP A 58 -27.67 -45.66 6.65
CA ASP A 58 -27.26 -46.23 5.37
C ASP A 58 -25.96 -45.54 4.96
N ASP A 59 -24.86 -46.30 4.88
CA ASP A 59 -23.55 -45.78 4.48
C ASP A 59 -23.12 -46.10 3.04
N GLY A 60 -24.09 -46.42 2.16
CA GLY A 60 -24.03 -46.12 0.72
C GLY A 60 -23.40 -47.18 -0.19
N SER A 61 -23.02 -48.34 0.35
CA SER A 61 -22.43 -49.52 -0.33
C SER A 61 -21.06 -49.33 -1.02
N ILE A 62 -20.84 -48.33 -1.87
CA ILE A 62 -19.60 -48.15 -2.65
C ILE A 62 -19.19 -46.69 -2.86
N THR A 63 -17.88 -46.44 -2.98
CA THR A 63 -17.29 -45.19 -3.47
C THR A 63 -16.17 -45.50 -4.47
N LEU A 64 -15.97 -44.62 -5.46
CA LEU A 64 -14.83 -44.70 -6.39
C LEU A 64 -13.59 -43.93 -5.88
N SER A 65 -13.73 -43.20 -4.76
CA SER A 65 -12.68 -42.37 -4.17
C SER A 65 -11.94 -43.09 -3.03
N LEU A 66 -10.62 -42.87 -2.95
CA LEU A 66 -9.81 -43.28 -1.79
C LEU A 66 -9.66 -42.17 -0.73
N SER A 67 -10.18 -40.96 -0.99
CA SER A 67 -10.10 -39.80 -0.09
C SER A 67 -11.46 -39.28 0.36
N THR A 68 -12.55 -39.85 -0.13
CA THR A 68 -13.93 -39.43 0.14
C THR A 68 -14.84 -40.64 0.28
N SER A 69 -15.65 -40.65 1.35
CA SER A 69 -16.65 -41.70 1.57
C SER A 69 -17.79 -41.65 0.55
N PRO A 70 -18.67 -42.67 0.50
CA PRO A 70 -20.00 -42.53 -0.06
C PRO A 70 -20.79 -41.41 0.65
N SER A 71 -21.88 -40.97 0.02
CA SER A 71 -22.87 -40.14 0.69
C SER A 71 -23.72 -41.02 1.60
N PHE A 72 -23.71 -40.73 2.90
CA PHE A 72 -24.48 -41.44 3.92
C PHE A 72 -25.85 -40.80 4.10
N SER A 73 -26.84 -41.58 4.54
CA SER A 73 -28.15 -41.05 4.95
C SER A 73 -28.71 -41.79 6.16
N TRP A 74 -29.56 -41.13 6.95
CA TRP A 74 -30.16 -41.72 8.15
C TRP A 74 -31.58 -41.23 8.37
N VAL A 75 -32.34 -41.96 9.18
CA VAL A 75 -33.64 -41.47 9.66
C VAL A 75 -33.39 -40.46 10.77
N SER A 76 -34.16 -39.35 10.77
CA SER A 76 -34.07 -38.34 11.82
C SER A 76 -34.17 -38.97 13.21
N ALA A 77 -33.29 -38.57 14.13
CA ALA A 77 -33.36 -39.02 15.51
C ALA A 77 -34.73 -38.67 16.12
N THR A 78 -35.32 -39.61 16.83
CA THR A 78 -36.55 -39.35 17.60
C THR A 78 -36.15 -38.74 18.94
N GLU A 79 -36.74 -37.61 19.26
CA GLU A 79 -36.47 -36.78 20.42
C GLU A 79 -37.83 -36.39 21.04
N THR A 80 -37.94 -36.33 22.36
CA THR A 80 -39.20 -36.15 23.12
C THR A 80 -39.17 -35.01 24.14
N GLY A 81 -38.11 -34.20 24.13
CA GLY A 81 -37.78 -33.16 25.10
C GLY A 81 -37.29 -31.86 24.44
N SER A 82 -35.98 -31.62 24.45
CA SER A 82 -35.36 -30.32 24.20
C SER A 82 -35.15 -29.93 22.72
N GLY A 83 -35.30 -30.86 21.79
CA GLY A 83 -35.03 -30.68 20.37
C GLY A 83 -33.58 -30.97 19.97
N LEU A 84 -33.38 -31.36 18.70
CA LEU A 84 -32.06 -31.74 18.17
C LEU A 84 -31.16 -30.52 17.91
N LEU A 85 -29.91 -30.57 18.37
CA LEU A 85 -28.86 -29.59 18.08
C LEU A 85 -28.08 -29.95 16.79
N ARG A 86 -27.57 -31.19 16.69
CA ARG A 86 -26.81 -31.67 15.52
C ARG A 86 -26.63 -33.19 15.49
N TYR A 87 -26.18 -33.69 14.34
CA TYR A 87 -25.57 -35.01 14.17
C TYR A 87 -24.04 -34.88 14.12
N GLU A 88 -23.35 -35.96 14.48
CA GLU A 88 -21.91 -36.10 14.32
C GLU A 88 -21.60 -37.45 13.66
N LEU A 89 -20.66 -37.44 12.71
CA LEU A 89 -20.24 -38.61 11.91
C LEU A 89 -18.78 -38.97 12.18
N SER A 90 -18.44 -40.25 12.12
CA SER A 90 -17.07 -40.79 12.17
C SER A 90 -16.93 -42.01 11.26
N ILE A 91 -15.69 -42.42 10.95
CA ILE A 91 -15.42 -43.62 10.13
C ILE A 91 -14.36 -44.48 10.82
N GLY A 92 -14.57 -45.78 10.81
CA GLY A 92 -13.60 -46.76 11.28
C GLY A 92 -13.52 -48.04 10.45
N THR A 93 -12.56 -48.89 10.80
CA THR A 93 -12.34 -50.20 10.15
C THR A 93 -13.23 -51.31 10.72
N ALA A 94 -14.00 -51.03 11.77
CA ALA A 94 -15.04 -51.89 12.31
C ALA A 94 -16.17 -51.05 12.93
N PRO A 95 -17.40 -51.59 13.09
CA PRO A 95 -18.51 -50.88 13.73
C PRO A 95 -18.14 -50.30 15.09
N GLY A 96 -18.32 -48.99 15.25
CA GLY A 96 -18.07 -48.23 16.47
C GLY A 96 -16.64 -47.69 16.61
N LEU A 97 -15.71 -48.03 15.71
CA LEU A 97 -14.36 -47.46 15.70
C LEU A 97 -14.32 -46.12 14.95
N THR A 98 -13.39 -45.25 15.34
CA THR A 98 -13.18 -43.92 14.73
C THR A 98 -11.73 -43.74 14.28
N ASP A 99 -11.08 -44.84 13.91
CA ASP A 99 -9.65 -44.95 13.61
C ASP A 99 -9.26 -44.40 12.23
N VAL A 100 -10.24 -44.16 11.34
CA VAL A 100 -10.03 -43.57 10.00
C VAL A 100 -10.43 -42.10 9.99
N ALA A 101 -11.51 -41.74 10.68
CA ALA A 101 -11.88 -40.36 10.96
C ALA A 101 -12.62 -40.25 12.32
N GLY A 102 -12.15 -39.33 13.16
CA GLY A 102 -12.85 -38.94 14.40
C GLY A 102 -14.20 -38.25 14.14
N TRP A 103 -14.96 -38.04 15.20
CA TRP A 103 -16.28 -37.37 15.14
C TRP A 103 -16.18 -35.95 14.55
N ARG A 104 -16.92 -35.71 13.46
CA ARG A 104 -17.09 -34.41 12.79
C ARG A 104 -18.56 -33.98 12.84
N ASP A 105 -18.81 -32.69 12.98
CA ASP A 105 -20.15 -32.10 12.92
C ASP A 105 -20.77 -32.29 11.53
N ALA A 106 -22.02 -32.74 11.48
CA ALA A 106 -22.80 -32.95 10.25
C ALA A 106 -24.06 -32.05 10.19
N GLY A 107 -24.20 -31.10 11.13
CA GLY A 107 -25.36 -30.22 11.25
C GLY A 107 -26.64 -30.98 11.58
N THR A 108 -27.80 -30.40 11.25
CA THR A 108 -29.13 -31.01 11.49
C THR A 108 -29.68 -31.80 10.31
N GLY A 109 -28.92 -31.90 9.21
CA GLY A 109 -29.29 -32.67 8.02
C GLY A 109 -29.29 -34.18 8.26
N THR A 110 -30.07 -34.92 7.48
CA THR A 110 -30.17 -36.39 7.57
C THR A 110 -29.28 -37.13 6.56
N SER A 111 -28.25 -36.47 6.08
CA SER A 111 -27.25 -37.01 5.15
C SER A 111 -25.92 -36.26 5.30
N GLY A 112 -24.83 -36.92 4.94
CA GLY A 112 -23.49 -36.34 5.04
C GLY A 112 -22.43 -37.17 4.33
N GLN A 113 -21.24 -36.60 4.17
CA GLN A 113 -20.10 -37.23 3.52
C GLN A 113 -18.81 -36.73 4.19
N ILE A 114 -17.78 -37.58 4.29
CA ILE A 114 -16.49 -37.20 4.89
C ILE A 114 -15.40 -37.26 3.81
N SER A 115 -14.70 -36.14 3.65
CA SER A 115 -13.53 -35.96 2.78
C SER A 115 -12.23 -35.87 3.57
N GLY A 116 -11.10 -36.02 2.88
CA GLY A 116 -9.77 -36.03 3.49
C GLY A 116 -9.47 -37.34 4.22
N LEU A 117 -9.94 -38.46 3.68
CA LEU A 117 -9.74 -39.80 4.21
C LEU A 117 -8.49 -40.46 3.61
N SER A 118 -8.02 -41.55 4.23
CA SER A 118 -6.96 -42.42 3.71
C SER A 118 -7.50 -43.85 3.62
N LEU A 119 -8.14 -44.17 2.49
CA LEU A 119 -8.84 -45.43 2.28
C LEU A 119 -8.02 -46.39 1.41
N SER A 120 -8.40 -47.67 1.39
CA SER A 120 -7.76 -48.72 0.59
C SER A 120 -8.81 -49.59 -0.11
N TYR A 121 -8.60 -49.89 -1.39
CA TYR A 121 -9.47 -50.78 -2.16
C TYR A 121 -9.59 -52.16 -1.49
N GLY A 122 -10.81 -52.72 -1.44
CA GLY A 122 -11.09 -54.02 -0.83
C GLY A 122 -11.08 -54.05 0.71
N THR A 123 -10.89 -52.90 1.37
CA THR A 123 -11.12 -52.74 2.82
C THR A 123 -12.56 -52.27 3.04
N THR A 124 -13.28 -52.92 3.96
CA THR A 124 -14.60 -52.45 4.41
C THR A 124 -14.45 -51.40 5.50
N TYR A 125 -15.10 -50.27 5.30
CA TYR A 125 -15.18 -49.18 6.26
C TYR A 125 -16.61 -49.05 6.77
N TYR A 126 -16.74 -48.60 8.01
CA TYR A 126 -18.01 -48.44 8.70
C TYR A 126 -18.15 -46.99 9.14
N THR A 127 -19.25 -46.37 8.74
CA THR A 127 -19.63 -45.04 9.19
C THR A 127 -20.41 -45.16 10.48
N ASN A 128 -20.06 -44.35 11.48
CA ASN A 128 -20.81 -44.25 12.71
C ASN A 128 -21.47 -42.87 12.85
N LEU A 129 -22.67 -42.87 13.40
CA LEU A 129 -23.51 -41.71 13.61
C LEU A 129 -23.91 -41.59 15.08
N ARG A 130 -23.87 -40.37 15.61
CA ARG A 130 -24.52 -40.01 16.88
C ARG A 130 -25.26 -38.68 16.75
N ALA A 131 -26.26 -38.46 17.59
CA ALA A 131 -27.08 -37.27 17.65
C ALA A 131 -26.88 -36.55 18.99
N VAL A 132 -26.95 -35.22 18.99
CA VAL A 132 -26.81 -34.35 20.16
C VAL A 132 -28.04 -33.44 20.23
N ASP A 133 -28.70 -33.36 21.39
CA ASP A 133 -29.83 -32.44 21.62
C ASP A 133 -29.38 -31.05 22.11
N LEU A 134 -30.34 -30.14 22.27
CA LEU A 134 -30.12 -28.78 22.77
C LEU A 134 -29.81 -28.73 24.28
N ALA A 135 -30.01 -29.83 25.01
CA ALA A 135 -29.54 -30.05 26.37
C ALA A 135 -28.13 -30.71 26.45
N TYR A 136 -27.49 -30.94 25.30
CA TYR A 136 -26.20 -31.62 25.12
C TYR A 136 -26.17 -33.11 25.52
N ASN A 137 -27.31 -33.78 25.66
CA ASN A 137 -27.32 -35.24 25.76
C ASN A 137 -26.92 -35.84 24.39
N THR A 138 -26.02 -36.82 24.41
CA THR A 138 -25.53 -37.50 23.20
C THR A 138 -26.11 -38.90 23.11
N SER A 139 -26.63 -39.28 21.94
CA SER A 139 -27.17 -40.61 21.67
C SER A 139 -26.09 -41.71 21.81
N ALA A 140 -26.53 -42.96 21.95
CA ALA A 140 -25.66 -44.08 21.59
C ALA A 140 -25.26 -43.95 20.10
N ALA A 141 -24.01 -44.31 19.78
CA ALA A 141 -23.56 -44.37 18.40
C ALA A 141 -24.14 -45.61 17.70
N ILE A 142 -24.62 -45.44 16.48
CA ILE A 142 -24.96 -46.56 15.57
C ILE A 142 -23.96 -46.59 14.41
N SER A 143 -23.81 -47.75 13.77
CA SER A 143 -22.93 -47.96 12.61
C SER A 143 -23.73 -48.51 11.43
N GLY A 144 -23.28 -48.22 10.21
CA GLY A 144 -23.81 -48.83 8.99
C GLY A 144 -23.41 -50.30 8.83
N ASP A 145 -23.87 -50.94 7.76
CA ASP A 145 -23.50 -52.31 7.39
C ASP A 145 -22.16 -52.39 6.64
N GLY A 146 -21.66 -51.25 6.16
CA GLY A 146 -20.28 -51.03 5.75
C GLY A 146 -20.10 -51.02 4.23
N TRP A 147 -19.19 -50.16 3.79
CA TRP A 147 -18.95 -49.87 2.37
C TRP A 147 -17.49 -50.12 1.99
N GLN A 148 -17.24 -50.31 0.69
CA GLN A 148 -15.89 -50.48 0.16
C GLN A 148 -15.58 -49.43 -0.93
N PRO A 149 -14.35 -48.89 -0.95
CA PRO A 149 -13.83 -48.28 -2.16
C PRO A 149 -13.70 -49.34 -3.24
N THR A 150 -14.26 -49.09 -4.43
CA THR A 150 -14.18 -49.99 -5.58
C THR A 150 -13.44 -49.33 -6.76
N PRO A 151 -12.62 -50.07 -7.52
CA PRO A 151 -12.13 -49.59 -8.81
C PRO A 151 -13.31 -49.40 -9.78
N ALA A 152 -13.26 -48.36 -10.60
CA ALA A 152 -14.33 -48.08 -11.56
C ALA A 152 -14.44 -49.21 -12.61
N VAL A 153 -15.67 -49.69 -12.82
CA VAL A 153 -16.05 -50.54 -13.95
C VAL A 153 -17.10 -49.77 -14.74
N GLU A 154 -16.76 -49.34 -15.96
CA GLU A 154 -17.68 -48.57 -16.80
C GLU A 154 -18.71 -49.46 -17.49
N THR A 155 -19.96 -48.99 -17.51
CA THR A 155 -20.98 -49.44 -18.48
C THR A 155 -21.83 -48.26 -18.94
N GLY A 156 -21.81 -47.94 -20.24
CA GLY A 156 -22.98 -47.37 -20.93
C GLY A 156 -23.04 -45.86 -21.20
N ALA A 157 -22.24 -45.40 -22.17
CA ALA A 157 -22.59 -44.40 -23.19
C ALA A 157 -23.02 -42.95 -22.80
N LEU A 158 -22.11 -42.01 -23.02
CA LEU A 158 -22.38 -40.62 -23.46
C LEU A 158 -21.42 -40.25 -24.61
N PRO A 159 -21.72 -39.24 -25.46
CA PRO A 159 -21.02 -39.04 -26.73
C PRO A 159 -19.57 -38.56 -26.55
N VAL A 160 -18.64 -39.26 -27.21
CA VAL A 160 -17.21 -38.94 -27.23
C VAL A 160 -16.86 -38.18 -28.50
N SER A 161 -16.19 -37.04 -28.36
CA SER A 161 -15.52 -36.31 -29.44
C SER A 161 -14.01 -36.25 -29.15
N VAL A 162 -13.20 -36.62 -30.14
CA VAL A 162 -11.73 -36.69 -30.05
C VAL A 162 -11.10 -36.35 -31.41
N PRO A 163 -9.90 -35.73 -31.45
CA PRO A 163 -9.21 -35.39 -32.69
C PRO A 163 -8.57 -36.60 -33.39
N GLU A 164 -8.00 -36.35 -34.57
CA GLU A 164 -7.70 -37.34 -35.61
C GLU A 164 -6.95 -38.62 -35.15
N ALA A 165 -7.52 -39.78 -35.48
CA ALA A 165 -7.01 -41.15 -35.27
C ALA A 165 -6.98 -41.69 -33.81
N PHE A 166 -8.13 -42.17 -33.32
CA PHE A 166 -8.28 -42.81 -32.00
C PHE A 166 -8.80 -44.27 -32.09
N PRO A 167 -8.34 -45.20 -31.22
CA PRO A 167 -8.90 -46.56 -31.07
C PRO A 167 -10.31 -46.55 -30.43
N TYR A 168 -11.32 -46.25 -31.23
CA TYR A 168 -12.72 -46.26 -30.81
C TYR A 168 -13.28 -47.67 -30.68
N GLN A 169 -14.10 -47.90 -29.65
CA GLN A 169 -14.74 -49.19 -29.36
C GLN A 169 -16.18 -49.01 -28.83
N GLY A 170 -17.01 -50.03 -29.01
CA GLY A 170 -18.35 -50.12 -28.44
C GLY A 170 -18.91 -51.54 -28.57
N GLN A 171 -19.85 -51.95 -27.73
CA GLN A 171 -20.35 -53.33 -27.72
C GLN A 171 -21.85 -53.40 -27.96
N ALA A 172 -22.27 -54.32 -28.82
CA ALA A 172 -23.66 -54.68 -29.05
C ALA A 172 -23.98 -56.02 -28.39
N SER A 173 -25.10 -56.07 -27.67
CA SER A 173 -25.65 -57.29 -27.05
C SER A 173 -27.14 -57.42 -27.38
N VAL A 174 -27.60 -58.64 -27.63
CA VAL A 174 -29.02 -58.94 -27.91
C VAL A 174 -29.47 -60.14 -27.07
N ASP A 175 -30.74 -60.13 -26.69
CA ASP A 175 -31.45 -61.17 -25.95
C ASP A 175 -31.38 -62.53 -26.67
N TYR A 176 -30.80 -63.55 -26.04
CA TYR A 176 -30.86 -64.93 -26.52
C TYR A 176 -30.90 -65.95 -25.39
N GLU A 177 -31.72 -66.99 -25.54
CA GLU A 177 -31.81 -68.10 -24.58
C GLU A 177 -31.06 -69.36 -25.03
N ASN A 178 -30.91 -69.60 -26.35
CA ASN A 178 -30.57 -70.93 -26.88
C ASN A 178 -29.39 -70.98 -27.87
N ALA A 179 -29.09 -69.91 -28.62
CA ALA A 179 -27.94 -69.86 -29.55
C ALA A 179 -27.40 -68.42 -29.64
N PRO A 180 -26.08 -68.21 -29.66
CA PRO A 180 -25.51 -66.87 -29.72
C PRO A 180 -25.72 -66.21 -31.09
N PRO A 181 -26.08 -64.91 -31.15
CA PRO A 181 -26.22 -64.17 -32.39
C PRO A 181 -24.90 -63.99 -33.14
N VAL A 182 -24.98 -63.99 -34.47
CA VAL A 182 -23.88 -63.53 -35.34
C VAL A 182 -24.05 -62.04 -35.61
N TYR A 183 -23.03 -61.25 -35.28
CA TYR A 183 -23.04 -59.79 -35.43
C TYR A 183 -22.35 -59.33 -36.73
N SER A 184 -22.84 -58.22 -37.30
CA SER A 184 -22.22 -57.56 -38.46
C SER A 184 -22.46 -56.04 -38.44
N LEU A 185 -21.50 -55.27 -38.95
CA LEU A 185 -21.66 -53.84 -39.18
C LEU A 185 -22.48 -53.61 -40.45
N GLN A 186 -23.40 -52.64 -40.40
CA GLN A 186 -24.25 -52.21 -41.51
C GLN A 186 -24.23 -50.68 -41.58
N ASP A 187 -24.41 -50.13 -42.78
CA ASP A 187 -24.53 -48.68 -43.03
C ASP A 187 -23.43 -47.81 -42.39
N SER A 188 -22.21 -48.35 -42.21
CA SER A 188 -21.10 -47.62 -41.57
C SER A 188 -20.51 -46.57 -42.50
N THR A 189 -20.67 -45.30 -42.15
CA THR A 189 -19.87 -44.19 -42.71
C THR A 189 -18.55 -43.99 -41.96
N CYS A 190 -18.40 -44.63 -40.79
CA CYS A 190 -17.16 -44.65 -40.02
C CYS A 190 -16.11 -45.56 -40.67
N THR A 191 -15.02 -44.96 -41.15
CA THR A 191 -13.83 -45.65 -41.69
C THR A 191 -12.94 -46.18 -40.56
N GLY A 192 -12.45 -47.42 -40.73
CA GLY A 192 -11.48 -48.05 -39.82
C GLY A 192 -12.07 -48.84 -38.65
N LEU A 193 -13.40 -48.89 -38.50
CA LEU A 193 -14.09 -49.80 -37.56
C LEU A 193 -14.29 -51.20 -38.12
N SER A 194 -14.22 -52.19 -37.24
CA SER A 194 -14.54 -53.61 -37.48
C SER A 194 -15.46 -54.12 -36.36
N ILE A 195 -16.09 -55.28 -36.54
CA ILE A 195 -16.88 -55.94 -35.47
C ILE A 195 -16.50 -57.41 -35.36
N ASP A 196 -16.32 -57.87 -34.13
CA ASP A 196 -16.25 -59.30 -33.83
C ASP A 196 -17.65 -59.91 -33.95
N SER A 197 -17.81 -60.79 -34.93
CA SER A 197 -19.08 -61.43 -35.24
C SER A 197 -19.61 -62.37 -34.15
N SER A 198 -18.80 -62.72 -33.15
CA SER A 198 -19.16 -63.62 -32.05
C SER A 198 -19.42 -62.91 -30.71
N THR A 199 -18.75 -61.77 -30.45
CA THR A 199 -18.87 -61.02 -29.20
C THR A 199 -19.66 -59.71 -29.33
N GLY A 200 -19.94 -59.28 -30.55
CA GLY A 200 -20.63 -58.00 -30.82
C GLY A 200 -19.77 -56.76 -30.54
N LEU A 201 -18.47 -56.95 -30.27
CA LEU A 201 -17.52 -55.86 -30.01
C LEU A 201 -17.14 -55.17 -31.32
N VAL A 202 -17.58 -53.92 -31.49
CA VAL A 202 -17.09 -52.99 -32.50
C VAL A 202 -15.78 -52.38 -32.01
N SER A 203 -14.72 -52.47 -32.80
CA SER A 203 -13.41 -51.90 -32.47
C SER A 203 -12.62 -51.52 -33.73
N GLY A 204 -11.79 -50.48 -33.63
CA GLY A 204 -10.92 -50.05 -34.71
C GLY A 204 -10.37 -48.64 -34.51
N ILE A 205 -9.61 -48.12 -35.49
CA ILE A 205 -9.06 -46.76 -35.44
C ILE A 205 -9.92 -45.87 -36.36
N LEU A 206 -10.63 -44.90 -35.77
CA LEU A 206 -11.43 -43.94 -36.54
C LEU A 206 -10.55 -42.87 -37.19
N THR A 207 -10.57 -42.79 -38.51
CA THR A 207 -9.98 -41.68 -39.28
C THR A 207 -11.09 -40.77 -39.81
N ALA A 208 -11.44 -39.74 -39.06
CA ALA A 208 -12.42 -38.70 -39.41
C ALA A 208 -11.78 -37.31 -39.33
N VAL A 209 -12.29 -36.36 -40.11
CA VAL A 209 -11.80 -34.97 -40.19
C VAL A 209 -12.44 -34.11 -39.10
N ASP A 210 -11.71 -33.10 -38.62
CA ASP A 210 -12.14 -32.23 -37.52
C ASP A 210 -13.52 -31.58 -37.80
N GLY A 211 -14.49 -31.84 -36.91
CA GLY A 211 -15.88 -31.36 -37.01
C GLY A 211 -16.86 -32.22 -37.82
N GLU A 212 -16.46 -33.36 -38.40
CA GLU A 212 -17.39 -34.30 -39.04
C GLU A 212 -18.04 -35.29 -38.04
N SER A 213 -19.22 -35.82 -38.37
CA SER A 213 -19.82 -36.95 -37.66
C SER A 213 -19.96 -38.17 -38.57
N CYS A 214 -19.61 -39.34 -38.04
CA CYS A 214 -19.79 -40.62 -38.73
C CYS A 214 -20.85 -41.45 -37.98
N SER A 215 -21.46 -42.42 -38.66
CA SER A 215 -22.45 -43.30 -38.02
C SER A 215 -22.33 -44.73 -38.49
N TYR A 216 -22.81 -45.67 -37.68
CA TYR A 216 -22.91 -47.09 -38.04
C TYR A 216 -24.14 -47.74 -37.39
N LYS A 217 -24.54 -48.90 -37.91
CA LYS A 217 -25.53 -49.79 -37.30
C LYS A 217 -24.92 -51.15 -37.05
N VAL A 218 -25.41 -51.83 -36.02
CA VAL A 218 -25.09 -53.25 -35.80
C VAL A 218 -26.31 -54.10 -36.12
N ARG A 219 -26.11 -55.15 -36.91
CA ARG A 219 -27.11 -56.17 -37.20
C ARG A 219 -26.72 -57.47 -36.50
N ALA A 220 -27.65 -58.03 -35.75
CA ALA A 220 -27.57 -59.36 -35.17
C ALA A 220 -28.51 -60.31 -35.93
N THR A 221 -28.05 -61.52 -36.22
CA THR A 221 -28.84 -62.57 -36.88
C THR A 221 -28.78 -63.87 -36.06
N MET A 222 -29.96 -64.47 -35.80
CA MET A 222 -30.15 -65.76 -35.13
C MET A 222 -31.23 -66.53 -35.87
N ASP A 223 -30.98 -67.78 -36.26
CA ASP A 223 -31.96 -68.72 -36.83
C ASP A 223 -32.96 -68.09 -37.83
N ALA A 224 -32.40 -67.37 -38.81
CA ALA A 224 -33.09 -66.60 -39.86
C ALA A 224 -33.90 -65.36 -39.41
N VAL A 225 -33.97 -65.06 -38.12
CA VAL A 225 -34.44 -63.77 -37.59
C VAL A 225 -33.29 -62.76 -37.59
N THR A 226 -33.56 -61.51 -37.99
CA THR A 226 -32.55 -60.46 -38.11
C THR A 226 -33.05 -59.16 -37.49
N THR A 227 -32.28 -58.61 -36.55
CA THR A 227 -32.55 -57.33 -35.88
C THR A 227 -31.40 -56.38 -36.16
N THR A 228 -31.70 -55.11 -36.47
CA THR A 228 -30.68 -54.07 -36.74
C THR A 228 -30.92 -52.90 -35.80
N SER A 229 -29.85 -52.36 -35.21
CA SER A 229 -29.91 -51.21 -34.30
C SER A 229 -30.39 -49.94 -35.02
N ASN A 230 -30.80 -48.95 -34.23
CA ASN A 230 -30.79 -47.56 -34.69
C ASN A 230 -29.36 -47.16 -35.09
N ALA A 231 -29.22 -46.12 -35.93
CA ALA A 231 -27.92 -45.57 -36.27
C ALA A 231 -27.28 -44.95 -35.02
N LEU A 232 -26.06 -45.39 -34.71
CA LEU A 232 -25.23 -44.82 -33.65
C LEU A 232 -24.31 -43.77 -34.29
N THR A 233 -24.39 -42.52 -33.83
CA THR A 233 -23.59 -41.40 -34.37
C THR A 233 -22.41 -41.11 -33.45
N VAL A 234 -21.23 -41.01 -34.04
CA VAL A 234 -19.97 -40.57 -33.41
C VAL A 234 -19.66 -39.18 -33.96
N ASN A 235 -19.61 -38.18 -33.09
CA ASN A 235 -19.31 -36.80 -33.47
C ASN A 235 -17.84 -36.49 -33.19
N VAL A 236 -17.08 -35.98 -34.16
CA VAL A 236 -15.84 -35.24 -33.87
C VAL A 236 -16.23 -33.86 -33.32
N GLY A 237 -15.41 -33.32 -32.42
CA GLY A 237 -15.58 -31.99 -31.84
C GLY A 237 -14.28 -31.21 -32.03
N PRO A 238 -14.35 -29.93 -32.46
CA PRO A 238 -13.20 -29.21 -32.97
C PRO A 238 -12.07 -29.04 -31.94
N SER A 239 -10.83 -29.08 -32.43
CA SER A 239 -9.60 -28.92 -31.66
C SER A 239 -9.65 -27.77 -30.64
N LEU A 240 -9.58 -28.09 -29.35
CA LEU A 240 -9.34 -27.12 -28.28
C LEU A 240 -7.85 -26.75 -28.24
N ASN A 241 -7.54 -25.46 -28.39
CA ASN A 241 -6.21 -24.94 -28.11
C ASN A 241 -6.11 -24.50 -26.65
N PHE A 242 -4.92 -24.69 -26.10
CA PHE A 242 -4.60 -24.46 -24.70
C PHE A 242 -3.46 -23.46 -24.58
N SER A 243 -3.61 -22.47 -23.70
CA SER A 243 -2.58 -21.48 -23.40
C SER A 243 -2.60 -21.12 -21.93
N PHE A 244 -1.43 -20.96 -21.31
CA PHE A 244 -1.37 -20.37 -19.97
C PHE A 244 -1.68 -18.88 -20.01
N ASN A 245 -2.07 -18.31 -18.87
CA ASN A 245 -2.14 -16.86 -18.66
C ASN A 245 -0.76 -16.18 -18.69
N THR A 246 0.32 -16.95 -18.51
CA THR A 246 1.70 -16.47 -18.59
C THR A 246 2.64 -17.57 -19.08
N ASP A 247 3.68 -17.19 -19.83
CA ASP A 247 4.78 -18.08 -20.21
C ASP A 247 5.78 -18.29 -19.05
N THR A 248 5.72 -17.48 -17.99
CA THR A 248 6.58 -17.61 -16.79
C THR A 248 5.84 -17.15 -15.52
N LEU A 249 5.91 -17.94 -14.45
CA LEU A 249 5.34 -17.64 -13.14
C LEU A 249 6.42 -17.78 -12.07
N TYR A 250 6.59 -16.74 -11.26
CA TYR A 250 7.57 -16.71 -10.18
C TYR A 250 6.90 -17.00 -8.84
N LEU A 251 7.49 -17.90 -8.06
CA LEU A 251 7.02 -18.32 -6.75
C LEU A 251 8.04 -17.92 -5.67
N ARG A 252 7.55 -17.64 -4.47
CA ARG A 252 8.34 -17.26 -3.28
C ARG A 252 8.03 -18.17 -2.11
N LYS A 253 8.99 -18.33 -1.20
CA LYS A 253 8.84 -19.17 -0.01
C LYS A 253 7.91 -18.53 1.02
N GLY A 254 6.83 -19.22 1.35
CA GLY A 254 5.89 -18.81 2.39
C GLY A 254 4.74 -17.91 1.94
N ASP A 255 4.78 -17.43 0.70
CA ASP A 255 3.67 -16.70 0.07
C ASP A 255 2.34 -17.50 0.12
N PRO A 256 1.20 -16.80 0.00
CA PRO A 256 -0.07 -17.43 -0.38
C PRO A 256 0.06 -18.21 -1.70
N ALA A 257 -0.87 -19.13 -1.97
CA ALA A 257 -0.84 -19.87 -3.22
C ALA A 257 -1.12 -18.94 -4.42
N GLN A 258 -0.28 -19.04 -5.46
CA GLN A 258 -0.42 -18.27 -6.70
C GLN A 258 -1.06 -19.12 -7.81
N GLN A 259 -1.82 -18.49 -8.71
CA GLN A 259 -2.56 -19.21 -9.75
C GLN A 259 -1.86 -19.22 -11.11
N LEU A 260 -1.50 -20.42 -11.56
CA LEU A 260 -1.25 -20.69 -12.98
C LEU A 260 -2.58 -21.05 -13.64
N VAL A 261 -3.05 -20.23 -14.57
CA VAL A 261 -4.38 -20.42 -15.20
C VAL A 261 -4.20 -20.98 -16.61
N LEU A 262 -4.80 -22.15 -16.83
CA LEU A 262 -4.92 -22.78 -18.14
C LEU A 262 -6.19 -22.27 -18.83
N ASN A 263 -6.04 -21.50 -19.91
CA ASN A 263 -7.13 -21.00 -20.73
C ASN A 263 -7.40 -21.93 -21.93
N LEU A 264 -8.68 -22.08 -22.28
CA LEU A 264 -9.15 -22.82 -23.45
C LEU A 264 -9.60 -21.84 -24.53
N SER A 265 -9.35 -22.15 -25.81
CA SER A 265 -9.79 -21.32 -26.95
C SER A 265 -11.31 -21.18 -27.10
N SER A 266 -12.08 -22.04 -26.41
CA SER A 266 -13.53 -21.97 -26.29
C SER A 266 -13.97 -22.78 -25.05
N PRO A 267 -15.16 -22.54 -24.47
CA PRO A 267 -15.67 -23.35 -23.37
C PRO A 267 -15.64 -24.85 -23.68
N ALA A 268 -15.20 -25.67 -22.71
CA ALA A 268 -15.06 -27.11 -22.86
C ALA A 268 -16.40 -27.76 -23.24
N PRO A 269 -16.54 -28.44 -24.39
CA PRO A 269 -17.84 -28.97 -24.82
C PRO A 269 -18.33 -30.12 -23.93
N PHE A 270 -17.41 -30.82 -23.25
CA PHE A 270 -17.64 -31.97 -22.38
C PHE A 270 -16.56 -32.00 -21.29
N SER A 271 -16.82 -32.72 -20.20
CA SER A 271 -15.81 -32.90 -19.16
C SER A 271 -14.67 -33.80 -19.66
N SER A 272 -13.43 -33.42 -19.40
CA SER A 272 -12.23 -34.09 -19.89
C SER A 272 -11.08 -34.00 -18.88
N ARG A 273 -10.10 -34.89 -19.02
CA ARG A 273 -8.93 -34.98 -18.13
C ARG A 273 -7.65 -34.89 -18.95
N ILE A 274 -6.78 -33.93 -18.63
CA ILE A 274 -5.55 -33.67 -19.38
C ILE A 274 -4.33 -33.97 -18.52
N SER A 275 -3.38 -34.75 -19.04
CA SER A 275 -2.10 -35.00 -18.38
C SER A 275 -1.18 -33.78 -18.42
N TYR A 276 -0.47 -33.54 -17.31
CA TYR A 276 0.65 -32.60 -17.26
C TYR A 276 1.90 -33.27 -16.72
N SER A 277 3.05 -32.68 -17.02
CA SER A 277 4.36 -33.13 -16.55
C SER A 277 5.28 -31.95 -16.29
N LEU A 278 6.01 -32.04 -15.18
CA LEU A 278 7.07 -31.11 -14.81
C LEU A 278 8.39 -31.65 -15.37
N TYR A 279 9.17 -30.77 -16.01
CA TYR A 279 10.51 -31.11 -16.51
C TYR A 279 11.51 -30.01 -16.14
N SER A 280 12.69 -30.41 -15.67
CA SER A 280 13.85 -29.53 -15.66
C SER A 280 14.62 -29.64 -17.00
N ASP A 281 15.20 -28.54 -17.43
CA ASP A 281 16.23 -28.46 -18.46
C ASP A 281 17.66 -28.37 -17.85
N GLN A 282 17.77 -28.32 -16.52
CA GLN A 282 19.04 -28.29 -15.77
C GLN A 282 19.13 -29.42 -14.72
N THR A 283 20.31 -30.04 -14.58
CA THR A 283 20.47 -31.34 -13.90
C THR A 283 20.59 -31.30 -12.38
N GLU A 284 20.66 -30.12 -11.76
CA GLU A 284 20.97 -29.97 -10.32
C GLU A 284 19.92 -29.18 -9.50
N ASN A 285 19.09 -28.34 -10.13
CA ASN A 285 18.13 -27.45 -9.45
C ASN A 285 16.68 -27.81 -9.83
N GLU A 286 16.00 -28.64 -9.02
CA GLU A 286 14.64 -29.11 -9.31
C GLU A 286 13.65 -28.87 -8.15
N PHE A 287 12.43 -28.42 -8.47
CA PHE A 287 11.31 -28.22 -7.52
C PHE A 287 10.64 -29.52 -7.00
N LEU A 288 11.08 -30.70 -7.43
CA LEU A 288 10.30 -31.94 -7.36
C LEU A 288 10.03 -32.40 -5.92
N GLY A 289 8.82 -32.10 -5.42
CA GLY A 289 8.32 -32.57 -4.12
C GLY A 289 8.32 -31.52 -2.99
N GLU A 290 8.76 -30.28 -3.25
CA GLU A 290 8.71 -29.17 -2.27
C GLU A 290 7.79 -28.02 -2.72
N LEU A 291 6.71 -28.36 -3.45
CA LEU A 291 5.67 -27.45 -3.90
C LEU A 291 4.31 -28.04 -3.50
N ASP A 292 3.58 -27.38 -2.60
CA ASP A 292 2.26 -27.82 -2.14
C ASP A 292 1.26 -27.84 -3.31
N GLY A 293 0.54 -28.96 -3.48
CA GLY A 293 -0.57 -29.07 -4.43
C GLY A 293 -0.23 -29.63 -5.82
N LEU A 294 1.05 -29.79 -6.18
CA LEU A 294 1.46 -30.31 -7.50
C LEU A 294 2.28 -31.59 -7.42
N ALA A 295 1.97 -32.53 -8.32
CA ALA A 295 2.76 -33.75 -8.50
C ALA A 295 3.71 -33.61 -9.70
N THR A 296 4.80 -34.38 -9.71
CA THR A 296 5.80 -34.36 -10.81
C THR A 296 5.21 -34.74 -12.18
N ARG A 297 4.16 -35.58 -12.15
CA ARG A 297 3.19 -35.76 -13.22
C ARG A 297 1.81 -35.87 -12.59
N GLY A 298 0.79 -35.33 -13.25
CA GLY A 298 -0.58 -35.39 -12.76
C GLY A 298 -1.59 -35.17 -13.87
N TYR A 299 -2.82 -34.90 -13.44
CA TYR A 299 -3.94 -34.63 -14.32
C TYR A 299 -4.67 -33.35 -13.90
N ILE A 300 -5.15 -32.59 -14.87
CA ILE A 300 -6.08 -31.47 -14.71
C ILE A 300 -7.44 -31.95 -15.18
N ASP A 301 -8.44 -31.85 -14.30
CA ASP A 301 -9.84 -32.09 -14.66
C ASP A 301 -10.49 -30.80 -15.14
N ILE A 302 -11.12 -30.86 -16.32
CA ILE A 302 -11.87 -29.78 -16.94
C ILE A 302 -13.33 -30.22 -17.03
N SER A 303 -14.25 -29.44 -16.48
CA SER A 303 -15.69 -29.71 -16.56
C SER A 303 -16.30 -29.11 -17.81
N SER A 304 -17.36 -29.75 -18.35
CA SER A 304 -18.17 -29.18 -19.43
C SER A 304 -18.62 -27.74 -19.08
N GLY A 305 -18.45 -26.82 -20.03
CA GLY A 305 -18.74 -25.40 -19.88
C GLY A 305 -17.59 -24.54 -19.36
N GLN A 306 -16.50 -25.11 -18.82
CA GLN A 306 -15.36 -24.31 -18.34
C GLN A 306 -14.54 -23.71 -19.49
N SER A 307 -14.25 -22.41 -19.43
CA SER A 307 -13.33 -21.71 -20.34
C SER A 307 -11.88 -21.67 -19.83
N SER A 308 -11.65 -21.97 -18.56
CA SER A 308 -10.33 -22.00 -17.93
C SER A 308 -10.31 -22.89 -16.68
N VAL A 309 -9.11 -23.28 -16.24
CA VAL A 309 -8.86 -23.97 -14.97
C VAL A 309 -7.63 -23.37 -14.28
N SER A 310 -7.73 -23.03 -13.00
CA SER A 310 -6.62 -22.56 -12.18
C SER A 310 -5.91 -23.71 -11.46
N LEU A 311 -4.58 -23.63 -11.36
CA LEU A 311 -3.76 -24.43 -10.44
C LEU A 311 -3.18 -23.51 -9.36
N ASP A 312 -3.52 -23.77 -8.11
CA ASP A 312 -2.95 -23.08 -6.94
C ASP A 312 -1.56 -23.66 -6.62
N LEU A 313 -0.53 -22.82 -6.60
CA LEU A 313 0.88 -23.20 -6.45
C LEU A 313 1.50 -22.50 -5.24
N ARG A 314 2.13 -23.26 -4.34
CA ARG A 314 2.75 -22.69 -3.13
C ARG A 314 4.08 -23.36 -2.77
N VAL A 315 5.06 -22.55 -2.39
CA VAL A 315 6.36 -23.03 -1.88
C VAL A 315 6.39 -22.89 -0.35
N PRO A 316 6.50 -23.99 0.43
CA PRO A 316 6.55 -23.92 1.89
C PRO A 316 7.77 -23.16 2.43
N LEU A 317 7.61 -22.47 3.57
CA LEU A 317 8.70 -21.77 4.29
C LEU A 317 9.89 -22.67 4.62
N GLY A 318 9.66 -23.97 4.83
CA GLY A 318 10.68 -24.96 5.17
C GLY A 318 11.37 -25.63 3.97
N SER A 319 11.10 -25.18 2.74
CA SER A 319 11.72 -25.73 1.53
C SER A 319 13.25 -25.52 1.49
N SER A 320 13.97 -26.50 0.96
CA SER A 320 15.41 -26.51 0.71
C SER A 320 15.82 -25.81 -0.60
N LEU A 321 14.87 -25.56 -1.51
CA LEU A 321 15.07 -24.91 -2.81
C LEU A 321 15.78 -23.53 -2.70
N THR A 322 16.51 -23.09 -3.73
CA THR A 322 17.26 -21.81 -3.72
C THR A 322 16.79 -20.84 -4.79
N ASP A 323 17.15 -19.56 -4.63
CA ASP A 323 17.00 -18.52 -5.68
C ASP A 323 17.57 -18.99 -7.02
N GLY A 324 16.88 -18.68 -8.13
CA GLY A 324 17.26 -19.13 -9.47
C GLY A 324 17.01 -20.63 -9.75
N THR A 325 16.18 -21.30 -8.95
CA THR A 325 15.65 -22.63 -9.30
C THR A 325 14.54 -22.47 -10.34
N TYR A 326 14.55 -23.27 -11.39
CA TYR A 326 13.54 -23.23 -12.46
C TYR A 326 13.00 -24.62 -12.78
N GLN A 327 11.74 -24.69 -13.24
CA GLN A 327 11.13 -25.92 -13.74
C GLN A 327 10.06 -25.61 -14.78
N THR A 328 10.08 -26.30 -15.93
CA THR A 328 9.05 -26.09 -16.96
C THR A 328 7.83 -26.97 -16.69
N PHE A 329 6.68 -26.33 -16.47
CA PHE A 329 5.37 -26.98 -16.50
C PHE A 329 4.94 -27.21 -17.95
N LYS A 330 4.62 -28.44 -18.35
CA LYS A 330 4.16 -28.77 -19.71
C LYS A 330 2.85 -29.55 -19.68
N ILE A 331 1.97 -29.26 -20.64
CA ILE A 331 0.76 -30.05 -20.85
C ILE A 331 1.05 -31.14 -21.89
N ASP A 332 0.78 -32.40 -21.52
CA ASP A 332 0.88 -33.54 -22.41
C ASP A 332 -0.47 -33.76 -23.10
N THR A 333 -0.69 -33.05 -24.21
CA THR A 333 -1.89 -33.14 -25.07
C THR A 333 -1.93 -34.38 -25.96
N GLY A 334 -0.88 -35.23 -25.95
CA GLY A 334 -0.74 -36.40 -26.82
C GLY A 334 -0.48 -36.10 -28.31
N THR A 335 -0.59 -34.85 -28.75
CA THR A 335 -0.41 -34.43 -30.14
C THR A 335 1.03 -34.06 -30.48
N LYS A 336 1.32 -33.99 -31.80
CA LYS A 336 2.64 -33.83 -32.41
C LYS A 336 3.31 -32.46 -32.17
N GLU A 337 2.53 -31.44 -31.86
CA GLU A 337 2.90 -30.03 -32.08
C GLU A 337 3.52 -29.34 -30.84
N SER A 338 3.59 -28.01 -30.86
CA SER A 338 4.02 -27.18 -29.74
C SER A 338 3.08 -27.31 -28.54
N LYS A 339 3.43 -28.19 -27.60
CA LYS A 339 2.80 -28.29 -26.28
C LYS A 339 2.90 -26.95 -25.56
N PRO A 340 1.81 -26.39 -24.99
CA PRO A 340 1.90 -25.20 -24.18
C PRO A 340 2.70 -25.49 -22.91
N SER A 341 3.53 -24.53 -22.52
CA SER A 341 4.44 -24.64 -21.39
C SER A 341 4.60 -23.31 -20.68
N ALA A 342 4.64 -23.33 -19.35
CA ALA A 342 5.02 -22.18 -18.53
C ALA A 342 6.29 -22.53 -17.74
N LEU A 343 7.20 -21.57 -17.62
CA LEU A 343 8.36 -21.69 -16.75
C LEU A 343 7.97 -21.30 -15.32
N LEU A 344 8.17 -22.20 -14.36
CA LEU A 344 8.06 -21.89 -12.93
C LEU A 344 9.45 -21.51 -12.42
N GLY A 345 9.61 -20.30 -11.90
CA GLY A 345 10.86 -19.81 -11.30
C GLY A 345 10.71 -19.61 -9.79
N LEU A 346 11.79 -19.80 -9.03
CA LEU A 346 11.84 -19.54 -7.59
C LEU A 346 12.75 -18.38 -7.28
N HIS A 347 12.28 -17.49 -6.41
CA HIS A 347 13.11 -16.45 -5.83
C HIS A 347 13.12 -16.44 -4.30
N SER A 348 14.26 -15.97 -3.78
CA SER A 348 14.44 -15.53 -2.40
C SER A 348 15.47 -14.40 -2.44
N ASP A 349 14.97 -13.16 -2.50
CA ASP A 349 14.93 -12.47 -3.80
C ASP A 349 16.16 -11.59 -4.18
N PRO A 350 16.34 -11.21 -5.47
CA PRO A 350 17.62 -10.77 -6.07
C PRO A 350 18.21 -9.38 -5.71
N VAL A 351 18.06 -8.92 -4.47
CA VAL A 351 18.82 -7.81 -3.83
C VAL A 351 18.88 -6.41 -4.49
N PRO A 352 17.76 -5.80 -4.91
CA PRO A 352 17.63 -4.32 -5.01
C PRO A 352 17.60 -3.65 -3.63
N GLU A 353 17.90 -2.33 -3.50
CA GLU A 353 18.16 -1.63 -2.22
C GLU A 353 17.94 -0.08 -2.30
N PHE A 354 18.58 0.73 -1.46
CA PHE A 354 17.89 1.86 -0.83
C PHE A 354 18.64 3.19 -0.87
N ASP A 355 18.08 4.16 -1.60
CA ASP A 355 18.78 5.41 -1.88
C ASP A 355 18.04 6.67 -1.47
N LEU A 356 16.76 6.85 -1.83
CA LEU A 356 16.10 8.13 -1.58
C LEU A 356 14.61 8.07 -1.29
N ILE A 357 14.28 9.05 -0.45
CA ILE A 357 13.04 9.23 0.27
C ILE A 357 12.71 10.73 0.14
N ALA A 358 11.47 11.05 -0.15
CA ALA A 358 10.75 12.20 0.37
C ALA A 358 9.45 11.64 0.96
N ALA A 359 8.37 12.41 1.04
CA ALA A 359 7.06 11.97 1.48
C ALA A 359 6.10 13.16 1.38
N GLY A 360 4.88 13.06 1.90
CA GLY A 360 4.03 14.23 1.99
C GLY A 360 2.72 13.94 2.68
N ALA A 361 1.72 13.73 1.86
CA ALA A 361 0.40 13.36 2.30
C ALA A 361 -0.42 12.87 1.08
N ASP A 362 0.19 12.04 0.21
CA ASP A 362 -0.51 10.87 -0.36
C ASP A 362 0.31 9.68 -0.94
N HIS A 363 1.65 9.52 -0.79
CA HIS A 363 2.27 8.16 -0.84
C HIS A 363 3.69 7.87 -0.31
N THR A 364 3.84 6.61 0.11
CA THR A 364 5.07 5.82 0.15
C THR A 364 5.47 5.32 -1.24
N CYS A 365 6.75 5.43 -1.65
CA CYS A 365 7.29 4.97 -2.92
C CYS A 365 8.84 4.94 -3.04
N GLY A 366 9.54 6.03 -3.41
CA GLY A 366 11.00 6.26 -3.28
C GLY A 366 11.92 6.12 -4.53
N ILE A 367 13.24 5.96 -4.28
CA ILE A 367 14.31 5.61 -5.25
C ILE A 367 15.12 4.39 -4.79
N ASP A 368 15.44 3.50 -5.74
CA ASP A 368 16.32 2.32 -5.66
C ASP A 368 17.26 2.27 -6.90
N GLU A 369 18.53 2.63 -6.78
CA GLU A 369 19.52 2.70 -7.88
C GLU A 369 19.09 3.60 -9.07
N GLY A 370 18.29 4.63 -8.80
CA GLY A 370 17.61 5.43 -9.83
C GLY A 370 16.55 4.66 -10.63
N ARG A 371 16.32 3.39 -10.27
CA ARG A 371 15.12 2.57 -10.52
C ARG A 371 14.16 2.72 -9.32
N LEU A 372 13.07 1.95 -9.37
CA LEU A 372 12.43 1.28 -8.23
C LEU A 372 11.41 0.24 -8.73
N TYR A 373 10.79 -0.51 -7.82
CA TYR A 373 9.55 -1.27 -8.06
C TYR A 373 8.43 -1.06 -6.99
N CYS A 374 7.46 -0.15 -7.20
CA CYS A 374 6.56 0.41 -6.15
C CYS A 374 5.21 -0.34 -5.92
N TRP A 375 4.56 -0.39 -4.72
CA TRP A 375 3.27 -1.07 -4.37
C TRP A 375 2.02 -0.34 -3.63
N GLY A 376 1.09 0.46 -4.21
CA GLY A 376 0.21 1.45 -3.50
C GLY A 376 -0.98 2.17 -4.24
N SER A 377 -1.85 2.90 -3.49
CA SER A 377 -3.29 3.36 -3.51
C SER A 377 -3.98 4.21 -4.60
N ASP A 378 -5.24 4.62 -4.30
CA ASP A 378 -6.29 5.14 -5.19
C ASP A 378 -7.17 6.39 -4.76
N SER A 379 -6.66 7.44 -4.10
CA SER A 379 -7.51 8.55 -3.60
C SER A 379 -8.21 9.44 -4.65
N SER A 380 -7.55 10.00 -5.68
CA SER A 380 -8.25 10.65 -6.84
C SER A 380 -7.38 10.80 -8.08
N GLY A 381 -7.96 10.68 -9.28
CA GLY A 381 -7.21 10.56 -10.53
C GLY A 381 -7.17 9.15 -11.16
N GLN A 382 -6.02 8.46 -11.27
CA GLN A 382 -5.05 8.87 -12.28
C GLN A 382 -3.98 7.93 -12.84
N LEU A 383 -3.37 6.91 -12.19
CA LEU A 383 -2.03 6.47 -12.64
C LEU A 383 -1.94 5.83 -14.08
N GLY A 384 -1.81 6.66 -15.10
CA GLY A 384 -0.93 6.47 -16.26
C GLY A 384 -1.46 5.64 -17.41
N ASN A 385 -2.01 4.44 -17.17
CA ASN A 385 -2.15 3.29 -18.12
C ASN A 385 -2.71 3.59 -19.70
N GLY A 386 -3.83 4.20 -19.09
CA GLY A 386 -4.60 5.46 -19.22
C GLY A 386 -6.09 5.43 -18.86
N ALA A 387 -6.60 4.55 -18.00
CA ALA A 387 -8.00 4.56 -17.52
C ALA A 387 -8.09 4.40 -15.99
N THR A 388 -9.19 4.92 -15.42
CA THR A 388 -9.52 5.08 -13.97
C THR A 388 -9.26 3.84 -13.12
N THR A 389 -9.06 4.00 -11.80
CA THR A 389 -8.59 2.89 -10.93
C THR A 389 -9.24 2.76 -9.53
N GLY A 390 -8.58 1.99 -8.66
CA GLY A 390 -9.01 1.04 -7.63
C GLY A 390 -7.97 -0.09 -7.62
N ASN A 391 -8.31 -1.40 -7.63
CA ASN A 391 -7.30 -2.43 -7.27
C ASN A 391 -6.98 -3.73 -8.06
N VAL A 392 -5.66 -3.87 -8.32
CA VAL A 392 -4.81 -5.09 -8.34
C VAL A 392 -3.36 -4.68 -7.94
N THR A 393 -2.68 -5.36 -6.97
CA THR A 393 -2.16 -4.70 -5.74
C THR A 393 -0.72 -5.01 -5.08
N SER A 394 0.56 -5.03 -5.61
CA SER A 394 1.89 -5.09 -4.78
C SER A 394 3.49 -4.93 -5.06
N PRO A 395 4.28 -4.87 -6.20
CA PRO A 395 5.38 -3.84 -6.48
C PRO A 395 5.83 -3.58 -7.99
N THR A 396 5.85 -2.39 -8.64
CA THR A 396 5.61 -2.16 -10.10
C THR A 396 6.70 -1.44 -10.92
N GLN A 397 6.66 -1.54 -12.26
CA GLN A 397 7.59 -0.90 -13.23
C GLN A 397 6.90 0.11 -14.20
N ILE A 398 7.58 0.71 -15.19
CA ILE A 398 6.97 1.27 -16.43
C ILE A 398 7.80 1.00 -17.69
N GLY A 399 9.11 1.26 -17.68
CA GLY A 399 9.94 1.34 -18.90
C GLY A 399 11.44 1.47 -18.64
N ALA A 400 12.25 0.82 -19.49
CA ALA A 400 13.67 0.57 -19.28
C ALA A 400 14.52 1.86 -19.21
N SER A 401 14.79 2.33 -17.98
CA SER A 401 15.49 3.58 -17.65
C SER A 401 15.75 3.64 -16.16
N THR A 402 16.83 4.30 -15.73
CA THR A 402 17.38 4.18 -14.35
C THR A 402 18.11 5.45 -13.87
N THR A 403 17.83 6.62 -14.45
CA THR A 403 18.69 7.82 -14.39
C THR A 403 18.26 8.91 -13.39
N TRP A 404 17.74 8.54 -12.24
CA TRP A 404 16.95 9.45 -11.41
C TRP A 404 17.44 9.51 -9.95
N THR A 405 17.20 10.63 -9.28
CA THR A 405 18.20 11.15 -8.32
C THR A 405 17.69 11.95 -7.12
N ALA A 406 16.47 12.49 -7.13
CA ALA A 406 15.88 13.18 -5.98
C ALA A 406 14.34 13.12 -6.06
N VAL A 407 13.61 13.48 -5.02
CA VAL A 407 12.15 13.27 -5.00
C VAL A 407 11.46 14.18 -3.98
N ALA A 408 10.14 14.38 -4.11
CA ALA A 408 9.37 15.31 -3.29
C ALA A 408 7.99 14.79 -2.92
N ALA A 409 7.53 15.15 -1.73
CA ALA A 409 6.34 16.00 -1.64
C ALA A 409 6.40 16.84 -0.34
N GLY A 410 5.22 17.03 0.25
CA GLY A 410 4.96 17.60 1.56
C GLY A 410 3.46 17.48 1.86
N LEU A 411 2.63 17.60 0.82
CA LEU A 411 1.42 16.79 0.62
C LEU A 411 1.41 16.05 -0.72
N SER A 412 1.49 16.76 -1.85
CA SER A 412 0.52 16.44 -2.94
C SER A 412 0.91 15.80 -4.27
N HIS A 413 2.16 15.51 -4.68
CA HIS A 413 2.40 14.70 -5.90
C HIS A 413 3.47 13.63 -5.74
N THR A 414 3.19 12.42 -6.22
CA THR A 414 4.27 11.52 -6.62
C THR A 414 4.89 12.04 -7.88
N CYS A 415 6.17 12.44 -7.84
CA CYS A 415 6.85 12.99 -9.00
C CYS A 415 8.34 13.27 -8.66
N GLY A 416 9.28 12.71 -9.44
CA GLY A 416 10.67 12.54 -8.98
C GLY A 416 11.78 12.95 -9.96
N ILE A 417 12.84 13.60 -9.45
CA ILE A 417 13.95 14.21 -10.22
C ILE A 417 14.67 13.13 -11.05
N ASN A 418 14.79 13.40 -12.34
CA ASN A 418 15.48 12.60 -13.35
C ASN A 418 16.90 13.19 -13.54
N GLY A 419 17.61 12.90 -14.64
CA GLY A 419 18.89 13.55 -14.96
C GLY A 419 18.73 15.04 -15.31
N GLY A 420 18.35 15.89 -14.35
CA GLY A 420 17.85 17.27 -14.51
C GLY A 420 16.36 17.39 -14.11
N LYS A 421 15.55 18.11 -14.91
CA LYS A 421 14.12 17.81 -15.25
C LYS A 421 12.95 17.98 -14.19
N LEU A 422 11.66 17.97 -14.63
CA LEU A 422 10.35 17.90 -13.85
C LEU A 422 9.08 17.42 -14.64
N TYR A 423 7.94 17.02 -14.02
CA TYR A 423 6.64 16.60 -14.62
C TYR A 423 5.42 17.58 -14.42
N CYS A 424 4.19 17.30 -13.91
CA CYS A 424 3.44 16.12 -13.37
C CYS A 424 2.09 15.79 -14.08
N TRP A 425 1.43 14.81 -13.46
CA TRP A 425 0.06 14.26 -13.52
C TRP A 425 -0.68 14.96 -12.34
N GLY A 426 -1.93 15.44 -12.45
CA GLY A 426 -2.71 15.92 -11.29
C GLY A 426 -3.41 17.30 -11.35
N TYR A 427 -4.40 17.55 -10.48
CA TYR A 427 -5.49 18.61 -10.45
C TYR A 427 -5.13 20.07 -10.82
N ASP A 428 -6.16 20.92 -11.05
CA ASP A 428 -6.11 22.40 -11.28
C ASP A 428 -6.69 23.30 -10.18
N ALA A 429 -7.74 22.85 -9.47
CA ALA A 429 -8.69 23.66 -8.69
C ALA A 429 -8.17 24.65 -7.58
N PHE A 430 -6.86 24.91 -7.46
CA PHE A 430 -6.27 25.97 -6.62
C PHE A 430 -5.20 26.84 -7.32
N GLY A 431 -4.46 26.35 -8.31
CA GLY A 431 -3.25 27.09 -8.76
C GLY A 431 -2.28 26.36 -9.69
N GLN A 432 -1.01 26.74 -9.59
CA GLN A 432 0.14 26.41 -10.47
C GLN A 432 0.09 25.07 -11.25
N VAL A 433 -0.43 25.06 -12.49
CA VAL A 433 -0.60 23.84 -13.33
C VAL A 433 0.52 23.50 -14.35
N GLY A 434 0.76 24.24 -15.45
CA GLY A 434 1.77 23.85 -16.47
C GLY A 434 1.69 24.41 -17.91
N ASN A 435 0.96 25.51 -18.19
CA ASN A 435 0.71 26.01 -19.55
C ASN A 435 0.22 27.49 -19.75
N GLY A 436 -1.08 27.84 -19.88
CA GLY A 436 -1.48 29.24 -20.21
C GLY A 436 -2.89 29.63 -20.77
N ALA A 437 -3.70 28.79 -21.44
CA ALA A 437 -5.12 29.12 -21.79
C ALA A 437 -6.05 27.91 -22.05
N ALA A 438 -7.31 27.93 -21.59
CA ALA A 438 -8.22 26.78 -21.31
C ALA A 438 -8.63 25.78 -22.43
N THR A 439 -8.75 24.48 -22.05
CA THR A 439 -9.68 23.45 -22.57
C THR A 439 -10.07 22.35 -21.57
N GLY A 440 -9.14 21.71 -20.82
CA GLY A 440 -9.46 20.69 -19.80
C GLY A 440 -8.41 19.58 -19.55
N ASP A 441 -8.91 18.37 -19.29
CA ASP A 441 -8.54 17.36 -18.26
C ASP A 441 -7.94 16.01 -18.83
N VAL A 442 -7.69 14.95 -18.04
CA VAL A 442 -6.53 14.03 -18.20
C VAL A 442 -6.44 12.89 -19.20
N ILE A 443 -6.09 13.21 -20.44
CA ILE A 443 -5.04 12.46 -21.16
C ILE A 443 -3.81 13.33 -21.51
N SER A 444 -2.76 13.23 -20.67
CA SER A 444 -1.33 13.46 -20.99
C SER A 444 -0.77 14.90 -21.29
N PRO A 445 0.17 15.47 -20.47
CA PRO A 445 0.45 16.93 -20.37
C PRO A 445 1.56 17.55 -21.25
N ASN A 446 1.24 18.67 -21.90
CA ASN A 446 2.08 19.89 -22.09
C ASN A 446 3.50 19.80 -22.72
N GLN A 447 3.73 20.51 -23.84
CA GLN A 447 4.96 20.40 -24.66
C GLN A 447 5.99 21.53 -24.48
N ILE A 448 7.27 21.13 -24.33
CA ILE A 448 8.42 22.00 -23.98
C ILE A 448 9.73 21.62 -24.74
N GLY A 449 10.94 22.01 -24.28
CA GLY A 449 12.23 21.53 -24.82
C GLY A 449 13.56 22.02 -24.17
N ALA A 450 14.14 21.19 -23.30
CA ALA A 450 15.57 20.93 -23.00
C ALA A 450 16.51 22.04 -22.43
N SER A 451 17.45 21.62 -21.55
CA SER A 451 18.60 22.38 -20.99
C SER A 451 19.56 21.44 -20.23
N THR A 452 19.59 21.35 -18.87
CA THR A 452 20.13 20.17 -18.12
C THR A 452 19.94 19.99 -16.58
N THR A 453 19.66 20.97 -15.69
CA THR A 453 20.08 20.89 -14.24
C THR A 453 19.07 21.22 -13.09
N TRP A 454 17.77 20.89 -13.20
CA TRP A 454 16.88 20.87 -11.99
C TRP A 454 17.52 19.89 -10.97
N SER A 455 17.79 20.31 -9.72
CA SER A 455 18.76 19.64 -8.81
C SER A 455 18.19 19.02 -7.53
N ALA A 456 17.07 19.55 -7.05
CA ALA A 456 16.28 18.97 -5.97
C ALA A 456 14.83 19.43 -6.13
N VAL A 457 13.93 18.77 -5.40
CA VAL A 457 12.50 19.05 -5.42
C VAL A 457 11.93 18.60 -4.07
N THR A 458 11.09 19.41 -3.41
CA THR A 458 10.42 19.07 -2.13
C THR A 458 9.35 20.13 -1.84
N ALA A 459 8.26 19.78 -1.10
CA ALA A 459 7.00 20.51 -1.22
C ALA A 459 6.14 20.72 0.05
N GLY A 460 4.81 20.65 -0.07
CA GLY A 460 3.85 20.90 1.00
C GLY A 460 2.40 20.70 0.55
N LEU A 461 1.44 21.20 1.35
CA LEU A 461 0.03 21.28 0.96
C LEU A 461 -0.17 22.01 -0.37
N PHE A 462 0.62 23.04 -0.69
CA PHE A 462 0.61 23.74 -1.98
C PHE A 462 1.98 24.36 -2.38
N HIS A 463 1.97 25.01 -3.54
CA HIS A 463 2.98 25.76 -4.27
C HIS A 463 4.33 25.12 -4.65
N THR A 464 5.21 25.95 -5.24
CA THR A 464 6.54 25.64 -5.79
C THR A 464 7.46 26.88 -5.73
N CYS A 465 8.73 26.73 -6.08
CA CYS A 465 9.56 27.89 -6.46
C CYS A 465 10.59 27.52 -7.53
N GLY A 466 10.73 28.33 -8.58
CA GLY A 466 11.35 27.94 -9.84
C GLY A 466 12.85 28.10 -9.86
N ILE A 467 13.62 27.02 -9.64
CA ILE A 467 15.01 27.06 -9.21
C ILE A 467 15.96 25.89 -9.96
N ASN A 468 17.02 26.16 -10.78
CA ASN A 468 18.15 25.33 -11.38
C ASN A 468 19.62 25.94 -11.23
N GLY A 469 20.42 25.65 -10.20
CA GLY A 469 21.64 26.40 -9.73
C GLY A 469 21.94 27.93 -10.04
N GLY A 470 21.59 28.95 -9.19
CA GLY A 470 21.39 30.37 -9.64
C GLY A 470 19.99 31.11 -9.48
N THR A 471 19.59 31.98 -10.44
CA THR A 471 18.56 33.09 -10.42
C THR A 471 17.06 32.74 -10.62
N LEU A 472 16.11 33.35 -9.90
CA LEU A 472 14.72 32.86 -9.83
C LEU A 472 13.67 33.58 -10.67
N TYR A 473 12.65 32.80 -11.03
CA TYR A 473 11.26 33.26 -11.18
C TYR A 473 10.33 32.14 -10.63
N CYS A 474 9.29 32.44 -9.83
CA CYS A 474 8.49 31.43 -9.09
C CYS A 474 6.98 31.48 -9.33
N TRP A 475 6.27 30.48 -8.80
CA TRP A 475 4.86 30.21 -9.02
C TRP A 475 4.21 29.32 -7.93
N GLY A 476 2.87 29.23 -7.83
CA GLY A 476 2.23 28.66 -6.65
C GLY A 476 0.69 28.75 -6.47
N ASP A 477 0.26 29.32 -5.34
CA ASP A 477 -1.13 29.31 -4.83
C ASP A 477 -1.33 30.48 -3.82
N ASP A 478 -2.50 30.66 -3.17
CA ASP A 478 -2.80 31.60 -2.06
C ASP A 478 -4.23 31.36 -1.51
N VAL A 479 -4.48 31.74 -0.26
CA VAL A 479 -5.81 31.69 0.37
C VAL A 479 -6.15 33.00 1.06
N TYR A 480 -5.23 33.53 1.87
CA TYR A 480 -5.40 34.76 2.65
C TYR A 480 -4.11 35.61 2.75
N GLY A 481 -3.01 35.17 2.15
CA GLY A 481 -1.66 35.55 2.54
C GLY A 481 -0.64 35.70 1.41
N GLN A 482 -0.02 34.61 0.99
CA GLN A 482 1.26 34.27 1.63
C GLN A 482 2.50 34.72 0.85
N VAL A 483 2.33 35.51 -0.22
CA VAL A 483 3.38 35.90 -1.17
C VAL A 483 4.22 37.13 -0.73
N GLY A 484 3.80 38.36 -1.06
CA GLY A 484 4.24 39.62 -0.45
C GLY A 484 5.12 40.61 -1.23
N ASN A 485 4.59 41.83 -1.43
CA ASN A 485 5.24 43.16 -1.46
C ASN A 485 4.24 44.35 -1.54
N GLY A 486 3.03 44.17 -2.12
CA GLY A 486 1.90 45.11 -1.92
C GLY A 486 1.40 45.96 -3.11
N ALA A 487 1.85 45.75 -4.36
CA ALA A 487 1.36 46.49 -5.53
C ALA A 487 0.00 45.99 -6.10
N THR A 488 -1.13 46.42 -5.51
CA THR A 488 -2.39 45.65 -5.58
C THR A 488 -3.20 45.64 -6.89
N THR A 489 -3.67 44.44 -7.28
CA THR A 489 -4.77 44.05 -8.20
C THR A 489 -4.87 42.50 -8.22
N ASN A 490 -5.98 41.90 -8.64
CA ASN A 490 -6.19 40.43 -8.69
C ASN A 490 -5.36 39.71 -9.79
N ILE A 491 -5.60 38.40 -9.97
CA ILE A 491 -4.55 37.39 -10.26
C ILE A 491 -3.91 37.44 -11.69
N VAL A 492 -2.74 36.83 -12.07
CA VAL A 492 -1.54 36.29 -11.35
C VAL A 492 -1.30 34.71 -11.36
N THR A 493 -1.04 33.91 -12.45
CA THR A 493 -0.82 32.39 -12.41
C THR A 493 0.40 31.58 -13.08
N SER A 494 1.68 31.70 -12.65
CA SER A 494 3.06 31.26 -13.18
C SER A 494 4.12 32.32 -12.71
N PRO A 495 5.32 32.55 -13.30
CA PRO A 495 6.17 33.70 -12.92
C PRO A 495 6.13 34.92 -13.87
N PRO A 496 5.85 36.15 -13.39
CA PRO A 496 6.26 37.42 -14.04
C PRO A 496 7.79 37.62 -13.97
N PRO A 497 8.32 38.86 -13.98
CA PRO A 497 9.67 39.14 -13.48
C PRO A 497 9.70 39.16 -11.93
N ILE A 498 10.54 38.33 -11.30
CA ILE A 498 10.86 38.21 -9.80
C ILE A 498 13.24 39.53 -8.45
N GLY A 499 14.61 39.25 -8.60
CA GLY A 499 15.79 40.10 -8.29
C GLY A 499 17.18 39.71 -8.86
N ALA A 500 17.48 38.42 -9.14
CA ALA A 500 18.68 37.81 -9.75
C ALA A 500 20.04 37.76 -8.99
N SER A 501 20.73 36.60 -9.03
CA SER A 501 22.15 36.31 -8.66
C SER A 501 22.53 34.82 -8.95
N THR A 502 23.76 34.36 -8.65
CA THR A 502 23.97 32.99 -8.08
C THR A 502 24.64 31.89 -8.94
N THR A 503 24.65 30.63 -8.46
CA THR A 503 25.43 29.50 -9.06
C THR A 503 25.08 28.01 -8.75
N TRP A 504 24.29 27.63 -7.73
CA TRP A 504 24.50 26.36 -6.98
C TRP A 504 23.44 25.22 -7.12
N ASP A 505 22.63 24.91 -6.09
CA ASP A 505 21.92 23.61 -5.91
C ASP A 505 20.67 23.58 -4.95
N ALA A 506 20.72 22.90 -3.78
CA ALA A 506 19.62 22.13 -3.14
C ALA A 506 18.64 22.89 -2.18
N ILE A 507 17.69 22.17 -1.50
CA ILE A 507 16.48 22.73 -0.79
C ILE A 507 15.74 21.80 0.20
N ALA A 508 14.89 22.36 1.09
CA ALA A 508 13.79 21.74 1.87
C ALA A 508 12.41 22.38 1.58
N ALA A 509 11.34 21.95 2.27
CA ALA A 509 9.96 22.44 2.14
C ALA A 509 9.01 22.04 3.31
N GLY A 510 7.82 22.69 3.41
CA GLY A 510 6.84 22.46 4.48
C GLY A 510 5.34 22.64 4.16
N THR A 511 4.63 23.70 4.58
CA THR A 511 3.18 23.87 4.30
C THR A 511 2.59 25.30 4.17
N ASN A 512 3.35 26.41 4.14
CA ASN A 512 2.88 27.77 3.76
C ASN A 512 3.98 28.75 3.22
N HIS A 513 5.29 28.43 3.20
CA HIS A 513 6.43 29.38 3.04
C HIS A 513 7.57 28.97 2.14
N THR A 514 8.33 29.97 1.70
CA THR A 514 9.72 29.90 1.21
C THR A 514 10.51 31.08 1.81
N CYS A 515 11.76 30.89 2.27
CA CYS A 515 12.66 31.99 2.71
C CYS A 515 14.00 31.97 1.93
N GLY A 516 15.13 32.33 2.56
CA GLY A 516 16.49 32.38 1.95
C GLY A 516 17.56 31.55 2.67
N ILE A 517 18.83 31.48 2.19
CA ILE A 517 20.07 30.90 2.82
C ILE A 517 21.33 31.80 2.62
N ASP A 518 22.51 31.39 3.13
CA ASP A 518 23.93 31.66 2.73
C ASP A 518 24.77 31.47 3.98
N GLY A 519 24.72 30.28 4.58
CA GLY A 519 25.03 30.07 6.00
C GLY A 519 23.93 30.57 6.94
N GLY A 520 23.45 31.81 6.80
CA GLY A 520 22.36 32.35 7.65
C GLY A 520 22.35 33.80 8.18
N THR A 521 21.14 34.34 8.31
CA THR A 521 20.56 35.38 9.19
C THR A 521 19.07 35.29 8.88
N LEU A 522 18.17 35.33 9.85
CA LEU A 522 16.74 35.19 9.58
C LEU A 522 16.17 36.39 8.83
N TYR A 523 15.16 36.14 8.01
CA TYR A 523 14.52 37.10 7.13
C TYR A 523 12.96 37.05 7.16
N CYS A 524 12.38 36.42 8.21
CA CYS A 524 10.98 35.81 8.39
C CYS A 524 8.34 37.21 8.90
N TRP A 525 7.04 36.72 8.99
CA TRP A 525 5.90 37.20 8.17
C TRP A 525 4.40 37.11 8.65
N GLY A 526 3.40 37.87 8.08
CA GLY A 526 1.96 37.90 8.50
C GLY A 526 0.62 37.81 7.59
N PHE A 527 -0.07 36.67 7.32
CA PHE A 527 -1.50 36.27 7.62
C PHE A 527 -1.64 34.95 8.44
N ASP A 528 -2.43 34.82 9.52
CA ASP A 528 -2.90 33.53 10.11
C ASP A 528 -4.09 33.69 11.08
N ILE A 529 -4.22 34.86 11.73
CA ILE A 529 -5.23 35.36 12.70
C ILE A 529 -4.85 35.34 14.19
N TYR A 530 -3.68 34.82 14.56
CA TYR A 530 -3.16 34.82 15.94
C TYR A 530 -1.65 35.13 16.03
N GLY A 531 -0.80 34.42 15.25
CA GLY A 531 0.63 34.66 15.00
C GLY A 531 1.65 34.70 16.17
N GLN A 532 2.93 34.36 15.90
CA GLN A 532 4.07 34.76 16.76
C GLN A 532 5.40 35.06 16.06
N VAL A 533 5.36 35.97 15.09
CA VAL A 533 6.39 36.40 14.14
C VAL A 533 7.55 37.24 14.78
N GLY A 534 8.76 37.28 14.19
CA GLY A 534 9.94 38.11 14.52
C GLY A 534 10.70 37.73 15.80
N ASN A 535 10.03 37.89 16.93
CA ASN A 535 10.36 37.40 18.28
C ASN A 535 9.12 36.68 18.88
N GLY A 536 8.03 36.64 18.11
CA GLY A 536 6.71 37.03 18.58
C GLY A 536 6.61 38.51 19.06
N ALA A 537 5.41 39.14 19.02
CA ALA A 537 4.87 40.31 19.79
C ALA A 537 3.31 40.54 19.65
N THR A 538 2.78 41.36 18.70
CA THR A 538 1.44 41.30 17.99
C THR A 538 1.36 41.91 16.51
N THR A 539 1.44 41.17 15.37
CA THR A 539 0.99 41.50 13.97
C THR A 539 0.86 40.36 12.93
N GLY A 540 -0.29 40.24 12.29
CA GLY A 540 -0.99 41.38 11.68
C GLY A 540 -0.41 41.70 10.29
N ASN A 541 -0.68 42.91 9.81
CA ASN A 541 -0.42 43.38 8.43
C ASN A 541 1.07 43.37 8.02
N VAL A 542 1.56 42.26 7.44
CA VAL A 542 2.97 41.96 7.21
C VAL A 542 3.23 41.11 5.92
N ILE A 543 3.74 41.71 4.79
CA ILE A 543 4.08 41.15 3.42
C ILE A 543 5.58 41.13 2.98
N SER A 544 6.12 40.02 2.40
CA SER A 544 7.40 39.82 1.64
C SER A 544 8.57 39.04 2.35
N PRO A 545 9.80 39.57 2.56
CA PRO A 545 10.63 39.21 3.76
C PRO A 545 11.56 40.30 4.40
N THR A 546 11.79 40.31 5.74
CA THR A 546 12.61 41.31 6.54
C THR A 546 13.58 40.69 7.58
N GLN A 547 14.78 41.26 7.81
CA GLN A 547 15.92 40.63 8.54
C GLN A 547 15.89 40.64 10.10
N ILE A 548 16.31 39.53 10.74
CA ILE A 548 16.08 39.12 12.16
C ILE A 548 17.30 38.36 12.80
N GLY A 549 17.18 37.06 13.19
CA GLY A 549 18.13 36.27 14.03
C GLY A 549 19.49 35.94 13.41
N ALA A 550 20.55 35.72 14.22
CA ALA A 550 21.95 35.78 13.72
C ALA A 550 23.02 34.78 14.23
N SER A 551 23.36 34.67 15.52
CA SER A 551 24.42 33.80 16.13
C SER A 551 25.76 33.56 15.36
N THR A 552 26.13 32.32 14.94
CA THR A 552 27.54 31.84 14.82
C THR A 552 28.13 31.65 13.38
N THR A 553 28.31 30.44 12.81
CA THR A 553 29.00 30.18 11.48
C THR A 553 28.72 28.78 10.83
N TRP A 554 27.65 28.58 10.03
CA TRP A 554 27.11 27.29 9.52
C TRP A 554 26.70 27.33 8.03
N SER A 555 25.81 26.43 7.57
CA SER A 555 25.50 26.20 6.14
C SER A 555 24.04 26.49 5.71
N ALA A 556 23.05 25.71 6.19
CA ALA A 556 21.76 25.54 5.50
C ALA A 556 20.65 24.86 6.34
N VAL A 557 19.34 25.01 6.06
CA VAL A 557 18.27 24.49 6.96
C VAL A 557 16.90 24.25 6.32
N THR A 558 16.02 23.51 7.02
CA THR A 558 14.64 23.09 6.68
C THR A 558 13.54 23.86 7.45
N ALA A 559 12.26 23.78 7.06
CA ALA A 559 11.13 24.22 7.90
C ALA A 559 9.76 23.58 7.54
N GLY A 560 8.66 24.05 8.15
CA GLY A 560 7.44 23.27 8.43
C GLY A 560 6.01 23.78 8.07
N ALA A 561 4.99 23.69 8.96
CA ALA A 561 3.55 23.96 8.71
C ALA A 561 2.92 24.84 9.81
N ASP A 562 2.52 24.23 10.91
CA ASP A 562 2.50 24.86 12.21
C ASP A 562 3.94 25.06 12.67
N HIS A 563 4.64 23.99 13.06
CA HIS A 563 5.89 24.05 13.79
C HIS A 563 7.20 24.06 12.97
N THR A 564 8.29 24.48 13.62
CA THR A 564 9.68 24.69 13.10
C THR A 564 10.62 25.09 14.24
N CYS A 565 11.94 25.05 14.04
CA CYS A 565 13.02 25.05 15.07
C CYS A 565 14.44 24.99 14.43
N GLY A 566 14.93 26.06 13.79
CA GLY A 566 16.22 26.12 13.06
C GLY A 566 17.45 25.64 13.85
N ILE A 567 18.20 24.64 13.28
CA ILE A 567 19.83 22.34 13.93
C ILE A 567 21.40 22.34 14.26
N ASP A 568 21.76 22.20 15.53
CA ASP A 568 22.76 23.07 16.11
C ASP A 568 24.18 22.57 16.44
N GLY A 569 24.69 21.54 15.79
CA GLY A 569 25.55 20.57 16.47
C GLY A 569 24.64 19.70 17.33
N GLY A 570 23.62 19.20 16.64
CA GLY A 570 22.38 18.65 17.13
C GLY A 570 21.73 19.45 18.26
N MET A 571 21.02 20.55 17.99
CA MET A 571 20.13 21.16 19.02
C MET A 571 19.01 21.96 18.36
N LEU A 572 18.34 22.85 19.12
CA LEU A 572 16.96 23.30 18.87
C LEU A 572 16.41 24.42 19.82
N TYR A 573 16.95 25.65 19.89
CA TYR A 573 16.46 26.66 20.89
C TYR A 573 15.09 27.29 20.51
N CYS A 574 13.98 26.98 21.23
CA CYS A 574 12.59 27.07 20.72
C CYS A 574 11.42 27.74 21.54
N TRP A 575 10.40 28.31 20.83
CA TRP A 575 9.13 29.04 21.19
C TRP A 575 7.96 28.00 21.03
N GLY A 576 6.70 28.32 21.38
CA GLY A 576 5.57 27.87 20.53
C GLY A 576 4.13 28.23 20.96
N SER A 577 3.11 27.46 20.58
CA SER A 577 1.66 27.77 20.68
C SER A 577 0.81 26.51 20.85
N ASP A 578 -0.17 26.46 21.76
CA ASP A 578 -0.65 25.19 22.33
C ASP A 578 -1.79 25.33 23.40
N GLY A 579 -1.86 24.43 24.40
CA GLY A 579 -2.95 24.31 25.38
C GLY A 579 -2.51 23.91 26.81
N ALA A 580 -2.24 22.62 27.09
CA ALA A 580 -2.03 22.05 28.44
C ALA A 580 -1.02 20.86 28.65
N GLY A 581 -0.22 20.33 27.69
CA GLY A 581 0.72 19.21 27.96
C GLY A 581 1.42 18.29 26.90
N GLN A 582 1.47 18.56 25.58
CA GLN A 582 2.12 17.71 24.55
C GLN A 582 3.68 17.82 24.54
N MET A 583 4.35 17.59 23.39
CA MET A 583 5.69 18.14 23.09
C MET A 583 6.84 17.35 23.74
N GLY A 584 6.74 16.98 25.02
CA GLY A 584 7.91 16.45 25.73
C GLY A 584 9.01 17.48 26.04
N ASN A 585 8.93 18.70 25.49
CA ASN A 585 9.14 19.86 26.37
C ASN A 585 8.07 19.88 27.47
N GLY A 586 6.89 19.30 27.22
CA GLY A 586 6.07 18.65 28.23
C GLY A 586 5.48 19.54 29.32
N ALA A 587 5.53 20.88 29.19
CA ALA A 587 4.93 21.85 30.12
C ALA A 587 3.39 21.91 30.00
N THR A 588 2.70 23.07 29.92
CA THR A 588 1.22 23.10 29.88
C THR A 588 0.54 24.24 29.09
N THR A 589 0.90 24.58 27.83
CA THR A 589 0.60 25.94 27.32
C THR A 589 0.68 26.28 25.82
N GLY A 590 -0.30 27.11 25.39
CA GLY A 590 -0.35 28.22 24.40
C GLY A 590 0.90 28.97 23.91
N ASN A 591 0.73 30.27 23.62
CA ASN A 591 1.66 31.17 22.89
C ASN A 591 2.85 31.74 23.70
N VAL A 592 3.85 32.36 23.05
CA VAL A 592 5.22 32.44 23.58
C VAL A 592 6.11 33.62 23.04
N ILE A 593 6.97 34.24 23.90
CA ILE A 593 8.06 35.24 23.60
C ILE A 593 9.35 35.26 24.53
N SER A 594 9.93 34.17 25.13
CA SER A 594 11.21 34.24 25.92
C SER A 594 12.05 32.93 26.18
N PRO A 595 13.40 32.85 25.92
CA PRO A 595 14.23 31.65 25.56
C PRO A 595 14.20 30.28 26.29
N THR A 596 14.22 29.18 25.48
CA THR A 596 14.19 27.72 25.81
C THR A 596 14.78 26.87 24.63
N GLN A 597 14.61 25.53 24.60
CA GLN A 597 15.07 24.52 23.60
C GLN A 597 14.31 23.20 23.82
N ILE A 598 14.68 22.56 24.95
CA ILE A 598 14.36 21.20 25.42
C ILE A 598 14.68 20.10 24.37
N GLY A 599 14.97 18.90 24.87
CA GLY A 599 16.00 18.04 24.29
C GLY A 599 17.39 18.59 24.62
N ALA A 600 18.25 17.78 25.24
CA ALA A 600 19.59 18.17 25.69
C ALA A 600 20.72 17.44 24.95
N SER A 601 20.35 16.48 24.10
CA SER A 601 21.25 15.81 23.19
C SER A 601 21.93 16.82 22.28
N THR A 602 23.16 16.52 21.85
CA THR A 602 23.85 17.19 20.73
C THR A 602 23.79 16.38 19.43
N THR A 603 22.99 15.32 19.47
CA THR A 603 23.20 14.15 18.62
C THR A 603 21.92 13.33 18.30
N TRP A 604 20.72 13.79 18.71
CA TRP A 604 19.37 13.43 18.20
C TRP A 604 19.40 13.56 16.63
N SER A 605 18.73 12.73 15.80
CA SER A 605 19.48 12.06 14.69
C SER A 605 19.19 12.07 13.10
N ALA A 606 18.08 11.77 12.38
CA ALA A 606 17.91 12.09 10.90
C ALA A 606 17.18 13.43 10.55
N ILE A 607 16.64 13.72 9.33
CA ILE A 607 15.95 15.03 9.07
C ILE A 607 14.65 15.07 8.27
N ALA A 608 13.83 16.13 8.49
CA ALA A 608 12.40 16.15 8.17
C ALA A 608 11.61 17.47 8.44
N ALA A 609 10.27 17.39 8.23
CA ALA A 609 9.20 18.35 8.56
C ALA A 609 7.78 17.67 8.68
N GLY A 610 7.07 17.64 9.83
CA GLY A 610 5.70 17.06 9.97
C GLY A 610 4.77 17.51 11.14
N SER A 611 3.47 17.80 10.83
CA SER A 611 2.47 18.63 11.55
C SER A 611 1.59 17.96 12.63
N PHE A 612 0.35 17.59 12.29
CA PHE A 612 -0.74 17.27 13.23
C PHE A 612 -0.42 16.09 14.17
N HIS A 613 0.70 15.42 13.94
CA HIS A 613 1.47 14.58 14.84
C HIS A 613 2.88 14.36 14.24
N ALA A 614 3.73 13.58 14.89
CA ALA A 614 5.18 13.52 14.65
C ALA A 614 5.82 12.50 15.61
N CYS A 615 7.07 12.11 15.42
CA CYS A 615 7.87 11.58 16.54
C CYS A 615 9.21 12.33 16.73
N GLY A 616 10.18 11.73 17.40
CA GLY A 616 11.41 12.35 17.86
C GLY A 616 12.49 11.30 18.16
N ILE A 617 13.55 11.69 18.87
CA ILE A 617 14.74 10.84 19.11
C ILE A 617 15.29 11.04 20.56
N ASP A 618 16.32 10.29 20.95
CA ASP A 618 17.59 10.83 21.48
C ASP A 618 18.74 9.95 20.95
N GLU A 619 20.00 10.42 20.93
CA GLU A 619 21.03 10.05 19.94
C GLU A 619 20.97 8.57 19.53
N GLY A 620 21.06 8.36 18.22
CA GLY A 620 20.00 7.62 17.56
C GLY A 620 19.31 6.53 18.36
N ARG A 621 18.03 6.79 18.60
CA ARG A 621 16.88 5.89 18.75
C ARG A 621 15.66 6.65 18.27
N LEU A 622 14.75 6.04 17.52
CA LEU A 622 13.40 6.60 17.34
C LEU A 622 12.66 6.64 18.71
N TYR A 623 11.95 7.72 19.03
CA TYR A 623 11.08 7.89 20.21
C TYR A 623 9.72 8.54 19.84
N CYS A 624 8.53 8.14 20.36
CA CYS A 624 7.22 8.86 20.22
C CYS A 624 6.58 9.18 21.62
N TRP A 625 5.81 10.28 21.74
CA TRP A 625 5.30 10.91 23.00
C TRP A 625 3.77 11.14 22.91
N GLY A 626 3.21 12.06 23.72
CA GLY A 626 1.94 12.74 23.52
C GLY A 626 0.70 11.95 23.88
N MET A 627 -0.10 11.71 22.85
CA MET A 627 -1.51 11.37 22.89
C MET A 627 -1.80 10.13 22.02
N ASP A 628 -3.06 9.73 21.84
CA ASP A 628 -3.47 8.74 20.84
C ASP A 628 -4.87 9.05 20.32
N SER A 629 -5.09 8.81 19.03
CA SER A 629 -6.44 8.68 18.49
C SER A 629 -6.53 7.58 17.42
N HIS A 630 -5.50 7.39 16.60
CA HIS A 630 -5.49 6.49 15.43
C HIS A 630 -4.26 5.56 15.34
N GLY A 631 -3.61 5.19 16.46
CA GLY A 631 -2.48 4.25 16.47
C GLY A 631 -1.15 4.74 15.87
N GLN A 632 -1.21 5.85 15.15
CA GLN A 632 -0.94 7.18 15.70
C GLN A 632 -0.41 7.21 17.15
N VAL A 633 0.64 6.44 17.40
CA VAL A 633 1.38 6.35 18.66
C VAL A 633 2.71 5.68 18.41
N GLY A 634 2.68 4.58 17.64
CA GLY A 634 3.80 3.65 17.44
C GLY A 634 4.32 2.91 18.66
N ASN A 635 4.12 3.46 19.85
CA ASN A 635 4.64 2.90 21.10
C ASN A 635 3.87 1.66 21.58
N GLY A 636 2.66 1.41 21.06
CA GLY A 636 1.77 0.31 21.46
C GLY A 636 0.63 0.66 22.44
N ALA A 637 0.41 1.94 22.75
CA ALA A 637 -0.67 2.39 23.64
C ALA A 637 -2.04 2.48 22.93
N THR A 638 -3.08 2.79 23.70
CA THR A 638 -4.47 3.04 23.23
C THR A 638 -5.11 4.26 23.94
N THR A 639 -4.30 5.24 24.37
CA THR A 639 -4.66 6.13 25.51
C THR A 639 -4.15 7.56 25.46
N GLY A 640 -3.05 7.83 24.76
CA GLY A 640 -2.21 8.94 25.15
C GLY A 640 -1.62 8.78 26.56
N ASP A 641 -1.31 9.91 27.21
CA ASP A 641 -0.48 10.00 28.42
C ASP A 641 0.96 9.51 28.14
N VAL A 642 1.70 10.23 27.27
CA VAL A 642 2.99 9.81 26.69
C VAL A 642 4.14 10.88 26.66
N THR A 643 4.31 11.93 27.48
CA THR A 643 5.41 12.98 27.39
C THR A 643 6.74 12.93 28.23
N SER A 644 7.06 11.94 29.08
CA SER A 644 8.40 11.69 29.70
C SER A 644 8.94 10.22 29.60
N PRO A 645 10.23 9.94 29.28
CA PRO A 645 10.63 9.03 28.17
C PRO A 645 10.38 7.50 28.20
N THR A 646 10.13 6.94 26.99
CA THR A 646 9.65 5.57 26.66
C THR A 646 10.22 4.95 25.34
N GLN A 647 10.45 5.71 24.24
CA GLN A 647 11.00 5.26 22.92
C GLN A 647 10.00 4.59 21.96
N ILE A 648 10.33 4.32 20.68
CA ILE A 648 9.65 3.27 19.90
C ILE A 648 10.57 2.08 19.71
N GLY A 649 10.23 1.03 20.45
CA GLY A 649 11.00 -0.18 20.51
C GLY A 649 12.47 0.04 20.88
N ALA A 650 13.28 -0.99 20.63
CA ALA A 650 14.64 -1.10 21.16
C ALA A 650 15.72 -1.25 20.07
N SER A 651 15.36 -1.11 18.78
CA SER A 651 16.36 -1.16 17.70
C SER A 651 17.37 -0.02 17.82
N THR A 652 18.58 -0.29 17.31
CA THR A 652 19.71 0.65 17.17
C THR A 652 20.23 0.67 15.73
N THR A 653 19.41 0.30 14.76
CA THR A 653 19.70 0.45 13.33
C THR A 653 18.80 1.46 12.63
N TRP A 654 17.91 2.14 13.36
CA TRP A 654 17.26 3.34 12.84
C TRP A 654 18.39 4.29 12.42
N SER A 655 18.48 4.52 11.13
CA SER A 655 19.62 5.13 10.45
C SER A 655 19.01 5.81 9.24
N ALA A 656 18.15 5.05 8.57
CA ALA A 656 17.07 5.58 7.79
C ALA A 656 15.82 5.90 8.58
N ILE A 657 14.94 6.67 7.89
CA ILE A 657 13.58 7.10 8.22
C ILE A 657 12.85 7.79 6.98
N ALA A 658 11.59 8.28 7.08
CA ALA A 658 10.73 8.99 6.07
C ALA A 658 9.73 9.96 6.80
N THR A 659 8.55 10.46 6.35
CA THR A 659 7.48 11.08 7.23
C THR A 659 6.11 11.52 6.51
N GLY A 660 3.41 11.20 7.12
CA GLY A 660 2.06 11.45 6.45
C GLY A 660 1.07 12.10 7.41
N PHE A 661 -0.06 12.62 6.89
CA PHE A 661 -0.98 13.59 7.54
C PHE A 661 -1.54 13.29 8.95
N HIS A 662 -1.24 12.18 9.63
CA HIS A 662 -1.99 10.93 9.65
C HIS A 662 -1.21 9.61 9.42
N HIS A 663 0.10 9.57 9.06
CA HIS A 663 0.74 8.55 8.14
C HIS A 663 2.16 7.92 8.40
N THR A 664 2.58 6.62 8.13
CA THR A 664 4.03 6.11 8.15
C THR A 664 4.54 4.64 7.91
N CYS A 665 5.72 4.49 7.22
CA CYS A 665 6.39 3.19 6.89
C CYS A 665 7.93 3.17 6.72
N GLY A 666 8.60 2.09 7.19
CA GLY A 666 9.86 1.51 6.65
C GLY A 666 10.77 0.65 7.59
N MET A 667 11.71 -0.12 7.02
CA MET A 667 12.83 -0.97 7.54
C MET A 667 12.59 -1.93 8.73
N ASP A 668 13.10 -1.52 9.88
CA ASP A 668 14.01 -2.25 10.77
C ASP A 668 14.85 -3.44 10.24
N GLY A 669 16.01 -3.67 10.85
CA GLY A 669 16.83 -4.89 10.75
C GLY A 669 17.35 -5.36 9.38
N GLY A 670 16.94 -4.74 8.26
CA GLY A 670 17.05 -5.32 6.91
C GLY A 670 15.77 -5.99 6.39
N THR A 671 14.60 -5.49 6.80
CA THR A 671 13.28 -5.81 6.23
C THR A 671 12.53 -4.51 5.89
N LEU A 672 11.21 -4.41 6.08
CA LEU A 672 10.45 -3.15 6.04
C LEU A 672 9.52 -3.04 7.30
N ASN A 673 9.15 -1.85 7.82
CA ASN A 673 8.48 -1.67 9.13
C ASN A 673 7.49 -0.49 9.29
N CYS A 674 6.19 -0.74 9.36
CA CYS A 674 5.22 0.33 9.10
C CYS A 674 3.96 0.21 9.97
N TRP A 675 3.33 1.33 10.38
CA TRP A 675 2.26 1.30 11.39
C TRP A 675 1.43 2.58 11.55
N GLY A 676 0.26 2.42 12.16
CA GLY A 676 -0.82 3.39 12.30
C GLY A 676 -2.20 2.78 12.04
N ASP A 677 -3.29 3.54 12.00
CA ASP A 677 -4.60 3.11 11.48
C ASP A 677 -4.58 2.23 10.21
N ASP A 678 -5.60 1.42 9.98
CA ASP A 678 -5.70 0.51 8.85
C ASP A 678 -7.07 0.46 8.14
N ASP A 679 -7.89 1.51 8.24
CA ASP A 679 -9.25 1.56 7.66
C ASP A 679 -9.33 1.37 6.13
N ASN A 680 -8.52 2.07 5.32
CA ASN A 680 -8.53 2.06 3.83
C ASN A 680 -7.36 1.20 3.30
N GLY A 681 -7.08 0.07 3.96
CA GLY A 681 -5.97 -0.82 3.60
C GLY A 681 -4.60 -0.32 4.03
N GLN A 682 -4.61 0.56 5.03
CA GLN A 682 -3.66 1.65 5.07
C GLN A 682 -2.25 1.17 5.28
N VAL A 683 -1.97 0.63 6.46
CA VAL A 683 -0.70 -0.02 6.70
C VAL A 683 -0.62 -1.39 5.99
N GLY A 684 -1.59 -1.80 5.19
CA GLY A 684 -1.39 -2.77 4.11
C GLY A 684 -0.69 -4.09 4.48
N ASN A 685 -1.24 -4.86 5.41
CA ASN A 685 -0.69 -6.19 5.77
C ASN A 685 -1.05 -7.33 4.83
N GLY A 686 -2.06 -7.11 4.00
CA GLY A 686 -2.97 -8.20 3.62
C GLY A 686 -4.20 -8.31 4.51
N ALA A 687 -4.52 -7.30 5.31
CA ALA A 687 -5.83 -7.12 5.93
C ALA A 687 -6.24 -5.65 5.89
N THR A 688 -7.47 -5.36 6.32
CA THR A 688 -7.77 -4.14 7.09
C THR A 688 -7.93 -4.55 8.55
N THR A 689 -7.38 -3.77 9.48
CA THR A 689 -7.45 -4.06 10.93
C THR A 689 -7.98 -2.91 11.79
N GLY A 690 -8.09 -1.70 11.22
CA GLY A 690 -7.96 -0.46 11.99
C GLY A 690 -6.60 -0.34 12.71
N ASN A 691 -6.37 0.79 13.37
CA ASN A 691 -5.31 1.11 14.35
C ASN A 691 -4.27 0.01 14.66
N VAL A 692 -3.22 -0.05 13.84
CA VAL A 692 -1.96 -0.74 14.17
C VAL A 692 -1.08 0.19 14.98
N ILE A 693 -1.25 0.10 16.28
CA ILE A 693 -0.57 0.91 17.31
C ILE A 693 0.94 0.68 17.45
N SER A 694 1.57 -0.17 16.62
CA SER A 694 3.00 -0.55 16.76
C SER A 694 3.67 -0.96 15.45
N PRO A 695 4.98 -0.70 15.29
CA PRO A 695 5.76 -1.06 14.12
C PRO A 695 5.48 -2.44 13.60
N SER A 696 4.89 -2.44 12.41
CA SER A 696 4.52 -3.65 11.74
C SER A 696 5.26 -3.71 10.40
N ARG A 697 6.55 -3.99 10.52
CA ARG A 697 7.13 -5.28 10.15
C ARG A 697 6.48 -5.90 8.91
N ILE A 698 7.10 -5.97 7.74
CA ILE A 698 6.37 -6.27 6.49
C ILE A 698 6.99 -7.25 5.50
N GLY A 699 6.07 -8.00 4.86
CA GLY A 699 6.13 -8.59 3.52
C GLY A 699 7.06 -9.77 3.35
N ALA A 700 8.12 -9.82 4.14
CA ALA A 700 9.23 -10.75 4.09
C ALA A 700 10.07 -10.71 2.80
N SER A 701 9.46 -10.96 1.64
CA SER A 701 10.10 -11.55 0.45
C SER A 701 10.80 -10.58 -0.49
N MET A 702 11.60 -9.71 0.10
CA MET A 702 12.43 -8.78 -0.65
C MET A 702 13.74 -8.60 0.10
N ALA A 703 14.76 -8.06 -0.56
CA ALA A 703 15.78 -7.30 0.17
C ALA A 703 15.21 -5.97 0.72
N TRP A 704 14.12 -5.48 0.10
CA TRP A 704 13.49 -4.16 0.25
C TRP A 704 14.35 -3.07 -0.41
N SER A 705 13.78 -1.95 -0.86
CA SER A 705 14.54 -1.03 -1.73
C SER A 705 14.13 0.43 -1.63
N ALA A 706 12.90 0.83 -1.96
CA ALA A 706 12.49 2.24 -1.83
C ALA A 706 11.31 2.44 -0.86
N VAL A 707 11.06 3.68 -0.44
CA VAL A 707 9.97 4.18 0.43
C VAL A 707 9.84 5.69 0.18
N THR A 708 8.66 6.24 0.45
CA THR A 708 8.49 7.67 0.81
C THR A 708 7.57 7.66 2.02
N THR A 709 6.48 8.41 2.06
CA THR A 709 5.25 8.17 2.85
C THR A 709 4.23 9.28 2.56
N GLY A 710 2.96 9.12 2.91
CA GLY A 710 1.95 10.17 2.73
C GLY A 710 0.59 9.61 2.35
N SER A 711 -0.48 10.29 2.77
CA SER A 711 -1.88 9.91 2.93
C SER A 711 -2.58 8.78 2.17
N SER A 712 -2.08 8.19 1.08
CA SER A 712 -2.69 6.97 0.52
C SER A 712 -1.71 5.94 -0.05
N HIS A 713 -0.75 6.18 -0.96
CA HIS A 713 -0.17 5.02 -1.70
C HIS A 713 0.85 4.22 -0.90
N THR A 714 0.63 2.91 -0.89
CA THR A 714 1.25 2.00 0.03
C THR A 714 2.74 1.70 -0.16
N CYS A 715 3.39 2.10 -1.26
CA CYS A 715 4.39 1.33 -2.04
C CYS A 715 5.89 1.03 -1.32
N GLY A 716 7.18 -0.86 -0.70
CA GLY A 716 8.54 -1.47 -0.49
C GLY A 716 8.73 -2.66 -1.48
N ILE A 717 9.97 -3.02 -1.84
CA ILE A 717 10.32 -3.27 -3.24
C ILE A 717 11.12 -4.56 -3.51
N ASP A 718 10.88 -5.20 -4.68
CA ASP A 718 11.76 -6.22 -5.30
C ASP A 718 11.56 -6.38 -6.82
N GLU A 719 12.56 -6.98 -7.48
CA GLU A 719 12.58 -7.48 -8.87
C GLU A 719 11.42 -8.44 -9.19
N GLY A 720 11.00 -8.51 -10.47
CA GLY A 720 10.22 -9.62 -11.09
C GLY A 720 8.76 -9.85 -10.64
N LYS A 721 8.46 -9.55 -9.38
CA LYS A 721 7.24 -9.80 -8.61
C LYS A 721 5.99 -8.95 -8.91
N LEU A 722 5.84 -8.30 -10.09
CA LEU A 722 5.49 -6.85 -10.11
C LEU A 722 4.00 -6.34 -10.09
N TYR A 723 3.61 -5.44 -9.14
CA TYR A 723 2.24 -5.10 -8.63
C TYR A 723 2.09 -3.62 -7.90
N CYS A 724 0.97 -2.92 -7.45
CA CYS A 724 0.78 -1.63 -6.57
C CYS A 724 -0.77 -1.45 -6.26
N TRP A 725 -1.22 -0.79 -5.19
CA TRP A 725 -2.15 -1.27 -4.12
C TRP A 725 -2.95 -0.19 -3.32
N GLY A 726 -4.28 -0.08 -3.44
CA GLY A 726 -5.16 0.27 -2.29
C GLY A 726 -5.87 1.62 -2.09
N MET A 727 -6.95 1.97 -2.82
CA MET A 727 -8.08 2.73 -2.24
C MET A 727 -9.40 2.52 -3.04
N ASP A 728 -10.57 2.83 -2.47
CA ASP A 728 -11.90 2.86 -3.11
C ASP A 728 -12.33 4.32 -3.36
N SER A 729 -11.54 5.07 -4.14
CA SER A 729 -11.86 6.47 -4.47
C SER A 729 -11.65 6.76 -5.95
N TYR A 730 -11.31 7.99 -6.34
CA TYR A 730 -11.72 8.51 -7.66
C TYR A 730 -10.70 8.18 -8.77
N GLY A 731 -10.22 6.92 -8.78
CA GLY A 731 -9.02 6.47 -9.48
C GLY A 731 -7.75 7.01 -8.82
N GLN A 732 -6.64 6.27 -8.81
CA GLN A 732 -5.26 6.77 -8.63
C GLN A 732 -4.14 5.73 -8.81
N VAL A 733 -4.23 4.46 -8.38
CA VAL A 733 -3.14 3.45 -8.42
C VAL A 733 -2.60 3.22 -9.82
N GLY A 734 -3.46 3.31 -10.83
CA GLY A 734 -3.02 3.10 -12.21
C GLY A 734 -2.76 1.67 -12.60
N ASN A 735 -2.84 0.76 -11.63
CA ASN A 735 -2.93 -0.68 -11.82
C ASN A 735 -3.98 -1.06 -12.87
N GLY A 736 -4.98 -0.20 -13.06
CA GLY A 736 -5.93 -0.23 -14.16
C GLY A 736 -7.29 -0.79 -13.77
N ALA A 737 -7.55 -1.00 -12.47
CA ALA A 737 -8.80 -1.59 -11.99
C ALA A 737 -9.61 -0.56 -11.20
N GLU A 738 -10.90 -0.32 -11.46
CA GLU A 738 -11.69 0.82 -10.91
C GLU A 738 -12.33 0.68 -9.51
N THR A 739 -11.98 -0.33 -8.72
CA THR A 739 -12.70 -0.64 -7.47
C THR A 739 -11.82 -1.01 -6.27
N GLY A 740 -12.15 -0.47 -5.09
CA GLY A 740 -11.81 -0.97 -3.76
C GLY A 740 -10.42 -0.61 -3.24
N ASP A 741 -10.28 -0.27 -1.94
CA ASP A 741 -9.00 -0.44 -1.26
C ASP A 741 -8.69 -1.94 -1.23
N VAL A 742 -7.59 -2.37 -1.84
CA VAL A 742 -7.00 -3.69 -1.58
C VAL A 742 -5.57 -3.46 -1.12
N ILE A 743 -5.06 -4.39 -0.34
CA ILE A 743 -4.20 -4.08 0.81
C ILE A 743 -2.85 -4.85 0.77
N SER A 744 -2.54 -5.43 -0.40
CA SER A 744 -1.58 -6.52 -0.76
C SER A 744 -1.87 -7.17 -2.18
N PRO A 745 -0.97 -7.89 -2.92
CA PRO A 745 -0.94 -8.46 -4.34
C PRO A 745 -1.72 -8.05 -5.66
N SER A 746 -1.02 -7.93 -6.83
CA SER A 746 -1.43 -7.90 -8.31
C SER A 746 -1.10 -6.66 -9.27
N ARG A 747 -1.13 -6.79 -10.63
CA ARG A 747 -0.23 -6.04 -11.60
C ARG A 747 -0.65 -4.65 -12.18
N ILE A 748 0.34 -3.71 -12.33
CA ILE A 748 0.40 -2.47 -13.16
C ILE A 748 1.58 -2.58 -14.19
N GLY A 749 1.85 -1.51 -14.94
CA GLY A 749 3.18 -0.88 -15.10
C GLY A 749 4.39 -1.79 -15.34
N ALA A 750 4.96 -1.70 -16.53
CA ALA A 750 5.53 -2.88 -17.19
C ALA A 750 7.05 -2.98 -17.30
N LEU A 751 7.70 -2.23 -18.20
CA LEU A 751 8.95 -2.67 -18.83
C LEU A 751 10.19 -2.52 -17.92
N THR A 752 10.47 -3.54 -17.12
CA THR A 752 11.71 -3.83 -16.38
C THR A 752 12.14 -2.86 -15.27
N THR A 753 11.71 -1.60 -15.29
CA THR A 753 12.06 -0.60 -14.27
C THR A 753 10.94 0.43 -14.12
N TRP A 754 10.56 0.80 -12.89
CA TRP A 754 10.12 2.17 -12.63
C TRP A 754 11.35 3.02 -12.32
N ASN A 755 11.25 4.36 -12.24
CA ASN A 755 12.42 5.21 -12.01
C ASN A 755 12.54 5.85 -10.63
N THR A 756 11.67 6.80 -10.25
CA THR A 756 11.86 7.61 -9.02
C THR A 756 10.61 8.43 -8.75
N ILE A 757 10.08 8.34 -7.52
CA ILE A 757 8.64 8.49 -7.27
C ILE A 757 8.38 8.76 -5.77
N ALA A 758 7.29 9.45 -5.41
CA ALA A 758 7.07 10.03 -4.09
C ALA A 758 5.63 9.97 -3.53
N ALA A 759 4.89 11.09 -3.39
CA ALA A 759 3.69 11.15 -2.54
C ALA A 759 2.60 12.16 -2.97
N GLY A 760 1.37 11.76 -3.38
CA GLY A 760 0.34 12.76 -3.70
C GLY A 760 -1.06 12.33 -4.22
N PRO A 761 -2.16 13.04 -3.85
CA PRO A 761 -3.51 12.47 -3.93
C PRO A 761 -4.17 12.65 -5.29
N PHE A 762 -4.86 13.77 -5.49
CA PHE A 762 -5.47 14.19 -6.75
C PHE A 762 -4.40 14.56 -7.82
N HIS A 763 -3.14 14.16 -7.59
CA HIS A 763 -1.95 14.54 -8.33
C HIS A 763 -0.79 13.56 -8.10
N THR A 764 -0.23 12.94 -9.16
CA THR A 764 0.72 11.82 -9.03
C THR A 764 1.21 11.29 -10.40
N CYS A 765 2.43 11.63 -10.88
CA CYS A 765 3.08 11.03 -12.07
C CYS A 765 4.05 9.95 -11.58
N GLY A 766 3.71 8.66 -11.79
CA GLY A 766 4.51 7.50 -11.37
C GLY A 766 5.14 6.75 -12.55
N ILE A 767 6.47 6.75 -12.68
CA ILE A 767 7.07 6.83 -14.03
C ILE A 767 8.47 6.25 -14.25
N ALA A 768 8.80 6.09 -15.54
CA ALA A 768 10.13 5.76 -16.05
C ALA A 768 10.39 6.32 -17.46
N GLU A 769 11.38 5.75 -18.17
CA GLU A 769 11.89 6.05 -19.53
C GLU A 769 12.95 7.16 -19.83
N GLY A 770 13.31 8.18 -19.05
CA GLY A 770 12.64 8.84 -17.95
C GLY A 770 11.80 10.03 -18.40
N LYS A 771 10.50 10.01 -18.11
CA LYS A 771 9.43 10.85 -18.70
C LYS A 771 8.15 10.83 -17.85
N LEU A 772 7.07 11.49 -18.32
CA LEU A 772 5.69 11.31 -17.84
C LEU A 772 5.18 9.89 -18.16
N TYR A 773 3.95 9.61 -17.72
CA TYR A 773 3.00 8.71 -18.40
C TYR A 773 1.54 9.23 -18.37
N CYS A 774 1.32 10.54 -18.13
CA CYS A 774 0.21 11.00 -17.29
C CYS A 774 -1.25 10.86 -17.84
N TRP A 775 -2.18 10.46 -16.96
CA TRP A 775 -3.64 10.24 -17.14
C TRP A 775 -4.36 10.65 -15.81
N GLY A 776 -5.70 10.56 -15.62
CA GLY A 776 -6.43 11.25 -14.53
C GLY A 776 -7.96 11.11 -14.51
N PHE A 777 -8.57 11.81 -13.56
CA PHE A 777 -10.02 11.90 -13.37
C PHE A 777 -10.44 13.25 -12.77
N ASP A 778 -11.35 13.93 -13.48
CA ASP A 778 -12.17 15.11 -13.14
C ASP A 778 -11.90 15.81 -11.78
N GLY A 779 -11.19 16.94 -11.82
CA GLY A 779 -11.14 17.97 -10.76
C GLY A 779 -12.08 19.15 -11.01
N THR A 780 -13.20 18.93 -11.72
CA THR A 780 -14.13 19.90 -12.37
C THR A 780 -13.81 20.19 -13.86
N GLY A 781 -13.35 19.17 -14.61
CA GLY A 781 -13.12 19.22 -16.06
C GLY A 781 -11.97 20.13 -16.51
N GLU A 782 -11.07 20.44 -15.58
CA GLU A 782 -10.05 21.50 -15.61
C GLU A 782 -8.61 20.99 -15.78
N LEU A 783 -8.36 19.78 -15.31
CA LEU A 783 -7.15 19.00 -14.95
C LEU A 783 -5.94 18.99 -15.91
N GLY A 784 -6.03 19.69 -17.03
CA GLY A 784 -5.00 20.64 -17.46
C GLY A 784 -3.70 20.15 -18.10
N ASN A 785 -3.37 18.87 -17.98
CA ASN A 785 -2.61 18.14 -18.99
C ASN A 785 -3.20 18.35 -20.42
N GLY A 786 -4.49 18.69 -20.59
CA GLY A 786 -5.02 19.10 -21.90
C GLY A 786 -6.49 18.82 -22.30
N ALA A 787 -7.11 17.67 -22.00
CA ALA A 787 -8.30 17.15 -22.71
C ALA A 787 -9.66 17.29 -21.96
N THR A 788 -10.28 16.19 -21.48
CA THR A 788 -11.43 16.18 -20.55
C THR A 788 -11.63 14.78 -19.97
N THR A 789 -11.64 14.57 -18.64
CA THR A 789 -11.68 13.23 -18.00
C THR A 789 -12.55 13.06 -16.76
N GLY A 790 -13.85 13.27 -16.94
CA GLY A 790 -14.83 12.33 -16.38
C GLY A 790 -14.67 10.94 -17.03
N SER A 791 -13.72 10.15 -16.53
CA SER A 791 -13.29 8.80 -16.94
C SER A 791 -13.24 8.52 -18.45
N VAL A 792 -12.12 8.91 -19.10
CA VAL A 792 -11.83 8.67 -20.52
C VAL A 792 -10.44 8.05 -20.71
N ALA A 793 -10.31 7.06 -21.61
CA ALA A 793 -9.22 6.10 -21.60
C ALA A 793 -8.02 6.37 -22.54
N SER A 794 -6.85 5.90 -22.12
CA SER A 794 -5.65 5.54 -22.90
C SER A 794 -5.08 4.19 -22.39
N PRO A 795 -4.01 4.01 -21.58
CA PRO A 795 -2.20 5.29 -21.13
C PRO A 795 -1.51 6.00 -22.32
N SER A 796 -0.85 7.15 -22.08
CA SER A 796 -0.19 7.92 -23.18
C SER A 796 0.99 8.89 -22.89
N GLN A 797 1.50 9.14 -21.67
CA GLN A 797 2.57 10.15 -21.41
C GLN A 797 2.20 11.59 -21.78
N ILE A 798 2.38 11.94 -23.07
CA ILE A 798 2.54 13.27 -23.69
C ILE A 798 3.31 14.27 -22.79
N GLY A 799 3.60 15.46 -23.30
CA GLY A 799 4.79 16.19 -22.89
C GLY A 799 6.01 15.42 -23.36
N ALA A 800 6.42 15.68 -24.59
CA ALA A 800 7.42 14.85 -25.25
C ALA A 800 8.85 15.09 -24.77
N SER A 801 9.09 16.09 -23.91
CA SER A 801 10.40 16.33 -23.29
C SER A 801 10.81 15.10 -22.46
N THR A 802 11.85 14.38 -22.88
CA THR A 802 12.67 13.54 -21.96
C THR A 802 13.64 14.40 -21.15
N ALA A 803 13.50 15.72 -21.33
CA ALA A 803 13.87 16.84 -20.47
C ALA A 803 12.89 17.08 -19.31
N TRP A 804 11.94 16.16 -19.09
CA TRP A 804 11.01 16.13 -17.96
C TRP A 804 11.38 15.05 -16.90
N GLY A 805 11.15 15.37 -15.62
CA GLY A 805 11.13 14.49 -14.42
C GLY A 805 11.55 15.03 -13.06
N ALA A 806 10.56 15.15 -12.15
CA ALA A 806 10.44 15.73 -10.77
C ALA A 806 8.95 16.05 -10.52
N VAL A 807 8.52 16.54 -9.35
CA VAL A 807 7.72 17.79 -9.19
C VAL A 807 7.62 18.29 -7.76
N THR A 808 7.39 19.59 -7.60
CA THR A 808 6.79 20.18 -6.42
C THR A 808 5.44 20.83 -6.83
N ILE A 809 4.56 21.15 -5.89
CA ILE A 809 3.45 20.24 -5.59
C ILE A 809 2.32 20.97 -4.86
N GLY A 810 1.07 20.55 -5.04
CA GLY A 810 -0.01 21.04 -4.20
C GLY A 810 -1.37 20.44 -4.41
N SER A 811 -2.25 20.66 -3.44
CA SER A 811 -3.52 19.95 -3.25
C SER A 811 -4.59 20.29 -4.29
N SER A 812 -4.22 20.97 -5.38
CA SER A 812 -4.87 20.89 -6.70
C SER A 812 -3.96 21.43 -7.83
N HIS A 813 -2.63 21.15 -7.90
CA HIS A 813 -1.77 21.83 -8.92
C HIS A 813 -0.32 21.32 -9.28
N THR A 814 0.20 21.45 -10.52
CA THR A 814 1.21 20.55 -11.18
C THR A 814 2.59 21.08 -11.79
N CYS A 815 2.99 22.36 -11.73
CA CYS A 815 4.01 23.03 -12.61
C CYS A 815 5.48 22.53 -12.82
N GLY A 816 6.07 22.94 -13.99
CA GLY A 816 7.05 22.26 -14.89
C GLY A 816 8.57 22.67 -15.11
N ILE A 817 9.63 22.18 -14.41
CA ILE A 817 11.11 22.20 -14.81
C ILE A 817 11.34 21.39 -16.14
N ASP A 818 11.29 22.01 -17.33
CA ASP A 818 11.84 21.52 -18.61
C ASP A 818 13.37 21.69 -18.70
N GLU A 819 14.11 20.85 -17.97
CA GLU A 819 15.58 20.80 -17.82
C GLU A 819 16.34 22.08 -17.46
N GLY A 820 15.76 23.27 -17.56
CA GLY A 820 16.34 24.55 -17.21
C GLY A 820 15.30 25.67 -17.24
N LYS A 821 14.01 25.36 -17.14
CA LYS A 821 12.88 26.20 -17.61
C LYS A 821 11.55 25.75 -17.03
N LEU A 822 10.52 26.59 -17.00
CA LEU A 822 9.47 26.41 -16.00
C LEU A 822 8.01 26.67 -16.42
N TYR A 823 7.22 25.65 -16.78
CA TYR A 823 5.85 25.79 -17.33
C TYR A 823 4.71 25.84 -16.30
N CYS A 824 3.64 26.64 -16.53
CA CYS A 824 2.60 26.86 -15.49
C CYS A 824 1.19 27.41 -15.84
N TRP A 825 0.21 27.13 -14.97
CA TRP A 825 -1.25 27.31 -15.18
C TRP A 825 -2.03 27.58 -13.85
N GLY A 826 -3.35 27.76 -13.83
CA GLY A 826 -4.20 27.57 -12.63
C GLY A 826 -4.86 28.81 -12.01
N ASP A 827 -5.52 28.69 -10.83
CA ASP A 827 -6.52 29.70 -10.39
C ASP A 827 -6.06 31.13 -10.57
N ASP A 828 -6.93 31.91 -11.17
CA ASP A 828 -6.62 33.28 -11.51
C ASP A 828 -7.89 34.17 -11.40
N GLY A 829 -8.45 34.17 -10.17
CA GLY A 829 -9.49 35.10 -9.69
C GLY A 829 -9.23 35.78 -8.32
N SER A 830 -8.68 35.08 -7.33
CA SER A 830 -8.38 35.55 -5.94
C SER A 830 -7.07 36.38 -5.73
N GLY A 831 -5.93 35.82 -5.26
CA GLY A 831 -4.64 36.54 -5.08
C GLY A 831 -3.30 35.95 -5.61
N GLN A 832 -3.27 34.73 -6.18
CA GLN A 832 -2.16 33.78 -5.97
C GLN A 832 -0.75 33.81 -6.65
N VAL A 833 -0.57 33.40 -7.91
CA VAL A 833 0.17 32.17 -8.29
C VAL A 833 1.36 32.22 -9.28
N GLY A 834 1.90 33.24 -9.95
CA GLY A 834 1.67 34.66 -10.09
C GLY A 834 1.77 35.25 -11.51
N ASN A 835 1.67 34.47 -12.61
CA ASN A 835 2.04 34.78 -14.02
C ASN A 835 1.59 36.13 -14.51
N GLY A 836 0.50 36.60 -13.93
CA GLY A 836 -0.04 37.94 -14.02
C GLY A 836 -1.42 38.09 -14.68
N ALA A 837 -2.19 37.04 -15.07
CA ALA A 837 -3.03 37.10 -16.29
C ALA A 837 -4.60 37.09 -16.29
N THR A 838 -5.36 36.92 -15.19
CA THR A 838 -6.85 36.78 -15.10
C THR A 838 -7.47 35.53 -15.76
N THR A 839 -7.50 34.35 -15.08
CA THR A 839 -7.80 33.04 -15.73
C THR A 839 -8.60 31.91 -15.03
N GLY A 840 -8.34 31.42 -13.81
CA GLY A 840 -8.95 30.15 -13.34
C GLY A 840 -8.34 28.92 -14.02
N ASN A 841 -9.05 28.34 -15.00
CA ASN A 841 -8.73 27.03 -15.63
C ASN A 841 -8.13 27.13 -17.04
N VAL A 842 -7.27 26.17 -17.46
CA VAL A 842 -6.18 26.46 -18.44
C VAL A 842 -5.68 25.20 -19.23
N ILE A 843 -5.12 25.27 -20.48
CA ILE A 843 -4.18 24.23 -21.08
C ILE A 843 -3.04 24.70 -22.03
N SER A 844 -3.04 25.91 -22.60
CA SER A 844 -2.17 26.25 -23.77
C SER A 844 -0.70 26.54 -23.41
N PRO A 845 0.32 25.73 -23.81
CA PRO A 845 1.66 25.72 -23.16
C PRO A 845 2.52 27.00 -23.18
N THR A 846 2.85 27.50 -21.99
CA THR A 846 3.79 28.61 -21.70
C THR A 846 4.48 28.45 -20.33
N GLN A 847 5.58 29.20 -20.11
CA GLN A 847 6.47 29.14 -18.94
C GLN A 847 5.78 29.72 -17.65
N ILE A 848 5.59 31.02 -17.44
CA ILE A 848 6.41 32.17 -17.80
C ILE A 848 7.70 32.12 -16.92
N GLY A 849 8.31 33.23 -16.48
CA GLY A 849 9.63 33.21 -15.84
C GLY A 849 10.76 32.86 -16.82
N ALA A 850 11.85 33.61 -16.80
CA ALA A 850 12.81 33.61 -17.90
C ALA A 850 14.16 32.93 -17.60
N SER A 851 14.37 32.41 -16.39
CA SER A 851 15.69 31.91 -16.02
C SER A 851 16.09 30.65 -16.76
N THR A 852 17.37 30.29 -16.61
CA THR A 852 17.85 28.92 -16.84
C THR A 852 18.82 28.46 -15.79
N THR A 853 19.71 29.34 -15.34
CA THR A 853 20.20 29.32 -13.96
C THR A 853 19.08 29.83 -13.05
N TRP A 854 18.33 28.93 -12.40
CA TRP A 854 17.45 29.15 -11.22
C TRP A 854 18.16 28.47 -9.95
N SER A 855 17.73 27.87 -8.81
CA SER A 855 18.44 26.79 -7.98
C SER A 855 17.91 25.30 -7.89
N ALA A 856 16.74 24.99 -7.28
CA ALA A 856 16.02 23.67 -7.23
C ALA A 856 14.43 23.77 -7.34
N VAL A 857 13.52 23.00 -6.70
CA VAL A 857 12.08 23.42 -6.52
C VAL A 857 11.46 23.12 -5.17
N THR A 858 11.04 24.17 -4.47
CA THR A 858 10.87 24.22 -3.01
C THR A 858 9.52 24.84 -2.61
N ALA A 859 8.82 24.32 -1.59
CA ALA A 859 7.48 24.82 -1.27
C ALA A 859 6.92 24.57 0.16
N GLY A 860 5.59 24.49 0.25
CA GLY A 860 4.84 24.72 1.47
C GLY A 860 3.34 24.82 1.19
N SER A 861 2.79 26.04 1.13
CA SER A 861 1.49 26.30 0.50
C SER A 861 1.41 27.70 -0.05
N SER A 862 0.41 27.94 -0.89
CA SER A 862 -0.36 29.17 -0.93
C SER A 862 0.46 30.47 -1.04
N HIS A 863 1.61 30.40 -1.73
CA HIS A 863 2.35 31.54 -2.28
C HIS A 863 3.48 31.08 -3.22
N THR A 864 4.56 31.86 -3.34
CA THR A 864 5.84 31.57 -3.98
C THR A 864 6.84 32.58 -3.40
N CYS A 865 8.14 32.29 -3.26
CA CYS A 865 9.18 33.34 -3.12
C CYS A 865 10.64 32.82 -3.32
N GLY A 866 11.01 31.69 -2.68
CA GLY A 866 12.36 31.16 -2.41
C GLY A 866 13.40 30.88 -3.50
N ILE A 867 14.61 31.45 -3.31
CA ILE A 867 15.92 31.20 -3.97
C ILE A 867 16.24 31.99 -5.26
N ASP A 868 16.27 33.32 -5.14
CA ASP A 868 16.61 34.24 -6.24
C ASP A 868 18.12 34.43 -6.52
N GLY A 869 18.86 33.32 -6.57
CA GLY A 869 20.32 33.26 -6.71
C GLY A 869 21.11 32.41 -5.69
N GLY A 870 20.83 32.37 -4.40
CA GLY A 870 19.59 32.77 -3.76
C GLY A 870 19.35 34.26 -3.59
N LYS A 871 18.22 34.46 -2.88
CA LYS A 871 17.39 35.62 -2.47
C LYS A 871 15.94 35.07 -2.48
N LEU A 872 14.85 35.83 -2.54
CA LEU A 872 13.48 35.29 -2.73
C LEU A 872 12.43 36.34 -3.15
N TYR A 873 11.64 36.14 -4.22
CA TYR A 873 10.92 37.14 -5.06
C TYR A 873 9.38 36.83 -5.16
N CYS A 874 8.49 37.74 -4.68
CA CYS A 874 7.06 37.50 -4.34
C CYS A 874 6.08 38.74 -4.36
N TRP A 875 4.74 38.58 -4.12
CA TRP A 875 3.65 39.60 -4.38
C TRP A 875 2.49 39.86 -3.34
N GLY A 876 1.56 38.94 -2.98
CA GLY A 876 0.89 38.92 -1.65
C GLY A 876 -0.63 39.16 -1.56
N SER A 877 -1.21 38.88 -0.37
CA SER A 877 -2.61 39.05 0.07
C SER A 877 -2.82 39.41 1.58
N ASP A 878 -1.96 38.94 2.51
CA ASP A 878 -1.63 39.41 3.90
C ASP A 878 -2.74 39.85 4.93
N GLY A 879 -2.46 39.66 6.23
CA GLY A 879 -3.10 40.47 7.28
C GLY A 879 -2.81 40.16 8.77
N ALA A 880 -2.09 39.09 9.14
CA ALA A 880 -2.27 38.38 10.43
C ALA A 880 -1.35 37.18 10.92
N GLY A 881 -0.15 36.84 10.35
CA GLY A 881 0.67 35.60 10.72
C GLY A 881 1.54 34.70 9.73
N GLN A 882 1.66 34.99 8.43
CA GLN A 882 2.25 34.24 7.28
C GLN A 882 2.70 34.97 5.93
N VAL A 883 3.00 36.30 5.79
CA VAL A 883 3.49 36.96 4.49
C VAL A 883 4.85 37.77 4.32
N GLY A 884 5.35 38.75 5.15
CA GLY A 884 6.83 39.05 5.29
C GLY A 884 7.49 40.43 5.55
N ASN A 885 8.15 41.10 4.57
CA ASN A 885 8.99 42.30 4.80
C ASN A 885 8.27 43.40 5.57
N GLY A 886 6.98 43.45 5.32
CA GLY A 886 6.05 43.32 6.40
C GLY A 886 5.05 44.46 6.50
N ALA A 887 4.33 44.83 5.43
CA ALA A 887 3.58 46.10 5.37
C ALA A 887 2.02 46.14 5.35
N THR A 888 1.25 45.27 4.66
CA THR A 888 -0.22 45.50 4.45
C THR A 888 -1.13 44.25 4.34
N THR A 889 -1.22 43.63 3.16
CA THR A 889 -2.32 42.77 2.63
C THR A 889 -1.97 42.40 1.16
N GLY A 890 -2.91 42.37 0.21
CA GLY A 890 -2.59 42.35 -1.21
C GLY A 890 -3.73 42.03 -2.18
N ASN A 891 -3.64 40.85 -2.79
CA ASN A 891 -3.84 40.57 -4.22
C ASN A 891 -2.96 41.53 -5.06
N VAL A 892 -1.87 41.07 -5.70
CA VAL A 892 -0.78 41.96 -6.20
C VAL A 892 -0.24 41.58 -7.58
N ILE A 893 -0.10 42.57 -8.48
CA ILE A 893 0.29 42.42 -9.90
C ILE A 893 1.73 42.88 -10.25
N SER A 894 2.62 43.03 -9.27
CA SER A 894 4.03 43.37 -9.52
C SER A 894 4.93 42.80 -8.43
N PRO A 895 5.86 41.86 -8.74
CA PRO A 895 6.73 41.20 -7.75
C PRO A 895 7.87 42.03 -7.17
N SER A 896 8.39 41.58 -6.03
CA SER A 896 9.69 41.98 -5.45
C SER A 896 10.29 40.82 -4.65
N GLN A 897 11.60 40.59 -4.81
CA GLN A 897 12.48 39.97 -3.81
C GLN A 897 12.17 40.44 -2.35
N ILE A 898 12.63 39.77 -1.27
CA ILE A 898 13.82 40.19 -0.50
C ILE A 898 14.56 38.90 -0.09
N GLY A 899 14.97 38.70 1.18
CA GLY A 899 16.29 38.11 1.46
C GLY A 899 17.40 38.89 0.72
N ALA A 900 18.62 38.97 1.23
CA ALA A 900 19.72 39.62 0.51
C ALA A 900 20.75 38.63 -0.04
N SER A 901 20.78 37.40 0.45
CA SER A 901 21.96 36.54 0.39
C SER A 901 22.17 35.66 -0.86
N THR A 902 23.38 35.11 -1.06
CA THR A 902 23.88 34.66 -2.39
C THR A 902 24.27 33.18 -2.61
N THR A 903 25.17 32.58 -1.83
CA THR A 903 25.85 31.29 -2.13
C THR A 903 25.47 30.15 -1.17
N TRP A 904 24.50 29.32 -1.55
CA TRP A 904 23.77 28.45 -0.59
C TRP A 904 23.95 26.95 -0.93
N SER A 905 23.21 26.09 -0.23
CA SER A 905 22.95 24.68 -0.59
C SER A 905 21.58 24.21 -0.05
N ALA A 906 20.60 25.12 -0.01
CA ALA A 906 19.28 24.94 0.61
C ALA A 906 18.30 26.08 0.26
N ILE A 907 17.02 25.93 0.64
CA ILE A 907 16.31 26.82 1.60
C ILE A 907 15.52 26.00 2.60
N ALA A 908 15.22 26.65 3.72
CA ALA A 908 13.94 26.42 4.35
C ALA A 908 12.86 27.00 3.45
N ALA A 909 12.16 26.10 2.77
CA ALA A 909 10.73 26.28 2.60
C ALA A 909 10.02 25.50 3.72
N GLY A 910 8.76 25.82 3.95
CA GLY A 910 8.13 25.65 5.27
C GLY A 910 6.73 26.24 5.28
N ALA A 911 6.32 26.91 6.37
CA ALA A 911 5.11 27.72 6.56
C ALA A 911 5.27 28.96 7.49
N ASN A 912 4.19 29.74 7.69
CA ASN A 912 3.80 30.55 8.86
C ASN A 912 4.94 30.97 9.81
N HIS A 913 5.52 30.01 10.49
CA HIS A 913 6.74 30.07 11.28
C HIS A 913 8.06 30.43 10.52
N THR A 914 8.04 31.15 9.41
CA THR A 914 9.10 31.11 8.39
C THR A 914 10.55 31.22 8.84
N CYS A 915 11.35 30.29 8.32
CA CYS A 915 12.73 30.07 8.70
C CYS A 915 13.66 30.67 7.67
N GLY A 916 14.55 31.54 8.11
CA GLY A 916 15.32 32.44 7.27
C GLY A 916 16.80 32.35 7.56
N ILE A 917 17.54 32.40 6.47
CA ILE A 917 18.95 32.09 6.42
C ILE A 917 19.49 33.08 5.34
N ASP A 918 20.59 33.78 5.60
CA ASP A 918 21.07 34.99 4.92
C ASP A 918 22.45 35.48 5.49
N GLY A 919 23.57 34.84 5.18
CA GLY A 919 24.92 35.38 5.50
C GLY A 919 25.59 34.92 6.80
N GLY A 920 25.79 33.61 6.98
CA GLY A 920 26.65 32.94 7.95
C GLY A 920 26.05 31.92 8.95
N LYS A 921 24.80 32.01 9.43
CA LYS A 921 24.29 31.38 10.69
C LYS A 921 22.76 31.59 10.92
N LEU A 922 21.91 30.64 11.37
CA LEU A 922 20.46 30.61 10.96
C LEU A 922 19.30 30.34 11.96
N TYR A 923 18.06 30.80 11.68
CA TYR A 923 16.92 30.93 12.64
C TYR A 923 15.53 31.01 11.94
N CYS A 924 14.43 31.10 12.69
CA CYS A 924 13.05 31.24 12.19
C CYS A 924 12.13 32.20 13.03
N TRP A 925 10.93 32.58 12.56
CA TRP A 925 9.90 33.31 13.35
C TRP A 925 8.62 32.47 13.59
N GLY A 926 7.60 32.82 14.38
CA GLY A 926 6.50 31.89 14.74
C GLY A 926 5.07 32.24 14.25
N TYR A 927 4.13 31.33 14.50
CA TYR A 927 2.66 31.42 14.29
C TYR A 927 1.93 30.91 15.56
N ASP A 928 0.78 31.45 15.97
CA ASP A 928 0.07 31.00 17.17
C ASP A 928 -1.08 30.01 16.90
N SER A 929 -0.81 28.70 17.00
CA SER A 929 -1.83 27.68 17.30
C SER A 929 -1.24 26.37 17.89
N TYR A 930 -0.18 25.82 17.28
CA TYR A 930 0.23 24.41 17.46
C TYR A 930 1.77 24.17 17.44
N GLY A 931 2.56 25.07 18.03
CA GLY A 931 4.00 24.95 18.24
C GLY A 931 4.74 26.20 17.78
N GLN A 932 5.84 26.04 17.04
CA GLN A 932 6.59 27.10 16.35
C GLN A 932 7.06 28.26 17.22
N LEU A 933 8.28 28.13 17.75
CA LEU A 933 9.49 28.60 17.07
C LEU A 933 10.72 28.65 17.97
N GLY A 934 11.21 29.80 18.48
CA GLY A 934 12.56 30.02 19.06
C GLY A 934 12.79 30.39 20.56
N ASN A 935 11.76 30.74 21.37
CA ASN A 935 11.96 31.33 22.71
C ASN A 935 11.19 30.72 23.94
N GLY A 936 9.99 31.13 24.42
CA GLY A 936 9.32 30.43 25.57
C GLY A 936 8.18 31.00 26.48
N ALA A 937 7.76 32.29 26.51
CA ALA A 937 6.62 32.75 27.37
C ALA A 937 5.77 33.96 26.85
N PRO A 938 4.42 33.94 26.88
CA PRO A 938 3.44 34.54 25.90
C PRO A 938 3.43 36.02 25.52
N THR A 939 3.17 36.32 24.22
CA THR A 939 2.29 37.43 23.74
C THR A 939 1.57 37.21 22.38
N GLY A 940 2.27 37.01 21.24
CA GLY A 940 1.75 37.17 19.85
C GLY A 940 2.89 37.40 18.83
N ASP A 941 2.76 38.20 17.75
CA ASP A 941 3.62 38.35 16.49
C ASP A 941 4.33 39.71 16.11
N VAL A 942 5.42 39.80 15.32
CA VAL A 942 5.97 41.09 14.77
C VAL A 942 6.97 40.95 13.61
N THR A 943 7.21 42.04 12.87
CA THR A 943 8.39 42.28 12.01
C THR A 943 9.74 42.51 12.72
N VAL A 944 9.83 42.47 14.06
CA VAL A 944 11.01 42.92 14.83
C VAL A 944 11.57 41.84 15.79
N PRO A 945 12.88 41.86 16.14
CA PRO A 945 13.63 40.60 16.09
C PRO A 945 14.16 40.02 17.42
N ALA A 946 14.31 38.68 17.43
CA ALA A 946 15.13 37.94 18.40
C ALA A 946 15.86 36.74 17.75
N GLN A 947 16.04 35.62 18.47
CA GLN A 947 16.85 34.46 18.06
C GLN A 947 16.23 33.11 18.47
N VAL A 948 16.83 32.02 17.98
CA VAL A 948 16.36 30.62 17.88
C VAL A 948 17.59 29.70 18.07
N GLY A 949 17.59 28.44 17.62
CA GLY A 949 18.77 27.56 17.55
C GLY A 949 20.02 28.26 17.00
N ALA A 950 21.19 27.98 17.58
CA ALA A 950 22.24 28.97 17.87
C ALA A 950 23.73 28.62 17.65
N SER A 951 24.17 27.39 17.39
CA SER A 951 25.55 26.92 17.64
C SER A 951 26.37 26.41 16.43
N THR A 952 25.98 25.37 15.66
CA THR A 952 27.01 24.59 14.90
C THR A 952 26.83 24.13 13.42
N THR A 953 25.82 23.39 12.94
CA THR A 953 26.07 22.56 11.70
C THR A 953 24.92 22.20 10.75
N TRP A 954 23.70 22.72 10.97
CA TRP A 954 22.62 22.80 9.99
C TRP A 954 23.14 22.82 8.52
N THR A 955 22.89 21.76 7.72
CA THR A 955 23.39 21.62 6.33
C THR A 955 22.44 20.88 5.35
N ALA A 956 22.51 19.55 5.19
CA ALA A 956 22.08 18.84 3.95
C ALA A 956 20.59 18.41 3.93
N ILE A 957 19.94 18.36 2.75
CA ILE A 957 18.56 18.86 2.74
C ILE A 957 17.57 18.30 1.67
N ALA A 958 16.39 17.90 2.18
CA ALA A 958 15.02 18.00 1.63
C ALA A 958 14.02 17.80 2.81
N ALA A 959 12.72 17.98 2.61
CA ALA A 959 11.75 17.83 3.71
C ALA A 959 10.30 17.50 3.28
N GLY A 960 9.29 18.28 3.71
CA GLY A 960 7.93 17.79 3.90
C GLY A 960 6.87 18.81 4.31
N ALA A 961 6.33 18.73 5.54
CA ALA A 961 5.24 19.57 6.07
C ALA A 961 5.09 19.56 7.61
N SER A 962 6.06 20.16 8.33
CA SER A 962 6.01 20.68 9.73
C SER A 962 7.10 20.46 10.78
N HIS A 963 8.36 20.77 10.50
CA HIS A 963 9.32 21.21 11.51
C HIS A 963 10.62 21.61 10.82
N THR A 964 11.63 22.05 11.57
CA THR A 964 12.98 22.18 11.05
C THR A 964 13.83 21.05 11.55
N CYS A 965 14.18 20.13 10.66
CA CYS A 965 15.45 19.46 10.79
C CYS A 965 16.09 19.39 9.39
N GLY A 966 17.38 19.72 9.27
CA GLY A 966 18.17 19.73 8.03
C GLY A 966 19.63 19.37 8.36
N ILE A 967 20.22 18.40 7.64
CA ILE A 967 21.24 17.50 8.19
C ILE A 967 22.43 18.27 8.72
N ASP A 968 22.63 18.08 10.01
CA ASP A 968 23.71 18.63 10.78
C ASP A 968 24.84 17.60 10.81
N GLY A 969 25.29 17.11 11.96
CA GLY A 969 26.24 16.00 12.06
C GLY A 969 25.60 14.63 11.78
N GLY A 970 24.69 14.55 10.80
CA GLY A 970 23.72 13.44 10.68
C GLY A 970 22.80 13.40 11.91
N ARG A 971 22.11 14.54 12.16
CA ARG A 971 21.35 14.94 13.38
C ARG A 971 19.88 15.38 13.04
N LEU A 972 18.90 15.34 13.99
CA LEU A 972 17.40 15.55 13.95
C LEU A 972 16.91 16.36 15.13
N TYR A 973 16.07 17.38 14.99
CA TYR A 973 15.61 18.18 16.13
C TYR A 973 14.20 18.76 15.89
N CYS A 974 13.16 18.01 16.24
CA CYS A 974 11.81 18.26 15.70
C CYS A 974 10.67 17.55 16.49
N TRP A 975 9.40 17.92 16.21
CA TRP A 975 8.15 17.64 17.00
C TRP A 975 6.90 17.84 16.09
N GLY A 976 5.60 17.85 16.46
CA GLY A 976 4.84 17.52 17.68
C GLY A 976 3.49 18.29 17.88
N PHE A 977 2.40 17.62 18.31
CA PHE A 977 0.99 18.13 18.34
C PHE A 977 0.12 17.46 19.47
N ASP A 978 -1.21 17.66 19.58
CA ASP A 978 -2.13 16.94 20.51
C ASP A 978 -3.54 16.69 19.92
N PHE A 979 -4.47 16.09 20.67
CA PHE A 979 -5.80 15.60 20.26
C PHE A 979 -5.85 14.51 19.17
N TYR A 980 -4.81 14.39 18.33
CA TYR A 980 -4.56 13.23 17.46
C TYR A 980 -3.79 12.16 18.23
N GLY A 981 -2.55 11.80 17.87
CA GLY A 981 -1.75 10.80 18.58
C GLY A 981 -0.24 10.83 18.32
N GLN A 982 0.55 10.09 19.09
CA GLN A 982 2.02 10.04 19.02
C GLN A 982 2.68 11.37 19.47
N VAL A 983 3.92 11.72 19.09
CA VAL A 983 4.62 12.91 19.65
C VAL A 983 6.15 12.95 19.39
N GLY A 984 6.93 12.25 20.24
CA GLY A 984 8.39 12.08 20.20
C GLY A 984 9.19 11.50 21.44
N ASN A 985 8.59 11.02 22.56
CA ASN A 985 9.25 10.39 23.76
C ASN A 985 8.56 9.36 24.73
N GLY A 986 7.46 9.59 25.51
CA GLY A 986 7.35 9.15 26.94
C GLY A 986 6.03 8.73 27.68
N ALA A 987 5.64 9.45 28.78
CA ALA A 987 4.44 9.42 29.69
C ALA A 987 3.85 10.84 30.08
N THR A 988 2.52 11.09 30.16
CA THR A 988 1.72 12.39 30.26
C THR A 988 1.35 13.21 28.97
N ILE A 989 0.41 14.18 28.98
CA ILE A 989 -0.35 14.64 27.76
C ILE A 989 -0.97 16.07 27.83
N GLY A 990 -1.21 16.77 26.69
CA GLY A 990 -2.29 17.79 26.56
C GLY A 990 -2.08 19.14 25.81
N ASN A 991 -1.20 19.30 24.81
CA ASN A 991 -0.72 20.55 24.10
C ASN A 991 0.39 21.46 24.73
N VAL A 992 1.68 21.43 24.30
CA VAL A 992 2.79 22.38 24.69
C VAL A 992 4.11 22.24 23.87
N ILE A 993 5.02 23.23 23.90
CA ILE A 993 5.72 23.83 22.73
C ILE A 993 7.11 23.38 22.15
N SER A 994 7.78 22.28 22.54
CA SER A 994 9.11 21.81 22.02
C SER A 994 9.38 20.33 22.40
N PRO A 995 10.57 19.68 22.17
CA PRO A 995 10.80 18.24 22.40
C PRO A 995 11.66 17.83 23.63
N ALA A 996 12.10 16.55 23.74
CA ALA A 996 12.54 15.88 24.99
C ALA A 996 13.98 15.22 25.00
N PRO A 997 14.55 14.79 26.16
CA PRO A 997 15.95 14.32 26.29
C PRO A 997 16.20 12.89 26.87
N ILE A 998 17.09 12.08 26.27
CA ILE A 998 17.60 10.76 26.73
C ILE A 998 19.12 10.49 26.47
N GLY A 999 19.52 9.68 25.46
CA GLY A 999 20.95 9.38 25.12
C GLY A 999 21.22 8.24 24.09
N ALA A 1000 22.51 7.92 23.82
CA ALA A 1000 23.11 7.67 22.48
C ALA A 1000 23.24 6.26 21.81
N SER A 1001 23.12 6.18 20.46
CA SER A 1001 23.56 5.09 19.55
C SER A 1001 23.75 5.40 18.02
N MET A 1002 22.71 5.75 17.22
CA MET A 1002 22.73 5.59 15.72
C MET A 1002 23.17 6.82 14.85
N THR A 1003 23.30 6.64 13.51
CA THR A 1003 23.75 7.64 12.48
C THR A 1003 22.90 7.64 11.19
N TRP A 1004 22.74 8.79 10.53
CA TRP A 1004 21.62 9.08 9.61
C TRP A 1004 21.99 10.08 8.49
N SER A 1005 21.27 10.05 7.35
CA SER A 1005 21.73 10.61 6.05
C SER A 1005 20.69 11.25 5.12
N VAL A 1006 19.37 11.03 5.26
CA VAL A 1006 18.32 11.57 4.36
C VAL A 1006 17.09 12.10 5.12
N LEU A 1007 16.07 12.52 4.36
CA LEU A 1007 15.61 13.90 4.36
C LEU A 1007 14.15 14.06 3.84
N ALA A 1008 13.14 13.48 4.51
CA ALA A 1008 11.91 13.10 3.81
C ALA A 1008 10.62 13.15 4.61
N ALA A 1009 9.70 14.08 4.34
CA ALA A 1009 8.66 14.34 5.31
C ALA A 1009 7.30 14.77 4.76
N GLY A 1010 6.37 15.15 5.63
CA GLY A 1010 5.06 15.67 5.29
C GLY A 1010 4.15 15.69 6.50
N ALA A 1011 2.84 15.71 6.31
CA ALA A 1011 1.97 16.40 7.26
C ALA A 1011 1.77 15.79 8.67
N SER A 1012 2.36 14.66 9.10
CA SER A 1012 2.47 14.27 10.54
C SER A 1012 3.52 13.18 10.93
N HIS A 1013 4.77 13.29 10.50
CA HIS A 1013 5.83 12.32 10.83
C HIS A 1013 7.24 13.05 10.94
N THR A 1014 8.40 12.47 11.38
CA THR A 1014 9.65 13.26 11.73
C THR A 1014 11.09 12.68 11.44
N CYS A 1015 11.52 12.36 10.21
CA CYS A 1015 12.19 11.09 9.87
C CYS A 1015 12.80 11.11 8.37
N GLY A 1016 13.89 10.39 8.00
CA GLY A 1016 14.67 10.35 6.70
C GLY A 1016 15.92 9.35 6.57
N ILE A 1017 16.36 8.81 5.39
CA ILE A 1017 17.33 7.64 5.13
C ILE A 1017 18.72 7.57 5.85
N ASP A 1018 19.32 6.35 5.93
CA ASP A 1018 20.73 5.89 6.08
C ASP A 1018 20.79 4.38 6.42
N GLY A 1019 21.98 3.80 6.57
CA GLY A 1019 22.17 2.35 6.75
C GLY A 1019 21.64 1.53 5.56
N GLY A 1020 21.32 2.20 4.46
CA GLY A 1020 20.46 1.72 3.39
C GLY A 1020 19.00 1.58 3.84
N LYS A 1021 18.68 0.54 4.62
CA LYS A 1021 17.43 -0.23 4.51
C LYS A 1021 16.07 0.44 4.86
N LEU A 1022 16.04 1.74 5.17
CA LEU A 1022 14.91 2.65 4.88
C LEU A 1022 13.62 2.64 5.74
N TYR A 1023 13.45 3.57 6.72
CA TYR A 1023 12.39 3.50 7.78
C TYR A 1023 11.19 4.47 7.70
N CYS A 1024 10.15 4.35 8.56
CA CYS A 1024 9.51 5.47 9.31
C CYS A 1024 8.48 5.12 10.44
N TRP A 1025 8.10 6.14 11.24
CA TRP A 1025 7.25 6.15 12.46
C TRP A 1025 5.94 6.97 12.53
N GLY A 1026 4.86 6.44 13.13
CA GLY A 1026 3.68 7.27 13.46
C GLY A 1026 2.28 6.61 13.41
N SER A 1027 1.55 6.89 12.32
CA SER A 1027 0.09 6.83 12.13
C SER A 1027 -0.32 6.30 10.73
N ASP A 1028 -1.61 6.00 10.48
CA ASP A 1028 -2.21 5.25 9.34
C ASP A 1028 -3.41 5.81 8.53
N ARG A 1029 -4.10 6.89 8.90
CA ARG A 1029 -5.56 7.00 8.56
C ARG A 1029 -5.97 7.56 7.17
N SER A 1030 -5.45 7.00 6.06
CA SER A 1030 -6.02 6.97 4.69
C SER A 1030 -5.22 6.20 3.59
N GLY A 1031 -4.08 5.50 3.82
CA GLY A 1031 -3.76 4.36 2.91
C GLY A 1031 -2.37 3.66 2.83
N GLN A 1032 -1.28 4.12 3.46
CA GLN A 1032 0.03 4.11 2.74
C GLN A 1032 1.19 3.21 3.21
N CYS A 1033 1.05 2.25 4.12
CA CYS A 1033 2.22 1.75 4.86
C CYS A 1033 2.26 0.26 5.25
N ALA A 1034 2.20 -0.65 4.28
CA ALA A 1034 2.79 -2.01 4.27
C ALA A 1034 3.05 -2.81 5.60
N LYS A 1035 2.44 -3.99 5.82
CA LYS A 1035 2.60 -4.87 7.03
C LYS A 1035 2.77 -6.39 6.73
N ASN A 1036 3.28 -7.16 7.70
CA ASN A 1036 3.32 -8.64 7.90
C ASN A 1036 4.21 -9.08 9.11
N ILE A 1037 5.55 -9.29 8.93
CA ILE A 1037 6.53 -9.89 9.90
C ILE A 1037 7.89 -9.12 9.95
N SER A 1038 8.76 -9.38 10.95
CA SER A 1038 10.11 -8.75 11.20
C SER A 1038 10.16 -7.24 11.56
N PRO A 1039 10.16 -6.84 12.85
CA PRO A 1039 9.79 -5.49 13.32
C PRO A 1039 10.94 -4.62 13.89
N ILE A 1040 10.63 -3.43 14.42
CA ILE A 1040 11.34 -2.98 15.65
C ILE A 1040 10.98 -3.94 16.78
N ALA A 1041 11.95 -4.36 17.59
CA ALA A 1041 11.65 -4.99 18.88
C ALA A 1041 10.88 -4.01 19.79
N PRO A 1042 9.57 -4.19 20.08
CA PRO A 1042 8.81 -3.25 20.90
C PRO A 1042 9.17 -3.46 22.37
N LEU A 1043 9.37 -2.38 23.12
CA LEU A 1043 9.52 -2.43 24.58
C LEU A 1043 8.14 -2.45 25.24
N LEU A 1044 7.43 -3.56 25.01
CA LEU A 1044 6.26 -4.07 25.74
C LEU A 1044 5.15 -3.06 26.12
N ILE A 1045 4.10 -2.97 25.31
CA ILE A 1045 2.79 -2.49 25.78
C ILE A 1045 1.74 -3.60 25.65
N LEU A 1046 0.95 -3.75 26.72
CA LEU A 1046 -0.22 -4.63 26.80
C LEU A 1046 -1.43 -3.83 26.32
N SER A 1047 -2.03 -4.22 25.19
CA SER A 1047 -3.30 -3.64 24.77
C SER A 1047 -4.44 -4.09 25.70
N ARG A 1048 -5.39 -3.19 25.90
CA ARG A 1048 -6.72 -3.54 26.39
C ARG A 1048 -7.76 -2.83 25.53
N ASP A 1049 -8.61 -3.67 24.94
CA ASP A 1049 -9.66 -3.40 23.97
C ASP A 1049 -9.15 -2.90 22.60
#